data_AF-A0A2T4V8J6-F1
#
_entry.id   AF-A0A2T4V8J6-F1
#
_cell.length_a   1.000
_cell.length_b   1.000
_cell.length_c   1.000
_cell.angle_alpha   90.00
_cell.angle_beta   90.00
_cell.angle_gamma   90.00
#
_symmetry.space_group_name_H-M   'P 1'
#
loop_
_entity.id
_entity.type
_entity.pdbx_description
1 polymer ?
#
loop_
_entity_poly.entity_id
_entity_poly.type
_entity_poly.pdbx_seq_one_letter_code
_entity_poly.pdbx_strand_id
1 'polypeptide(L)'
;MSAPRHRIRRLVLEVTLRDERLAWPLQSELSRIQSQSIEGLIDRCCTEIGAQDRLHRIESLVVDVGEVSHENLERELIEKLEPLLRKALAVQIQKEDEATALSGDDPETLSQLELVAFFAHTGSLPWWADASKPKLVDETLGLLLRRATRPLVAVVRTLARERADLSRIILHCEGERLSALFAALAASSSISPSERSVELDALLQAGRAVAGIEPARFRNAVWLAALRAACIEESWSGGPVSFWRGALAHLALELGVTYRSLLTGLHANRGVNLDGRPDPLGMVVQSLYRELRGEVPASDSVFHRDGAETAIGLPAEALGEARRLVQEQLAEVEGQGSGAEQVERTGRRLVQEQLAEVEGQGSGAEQVERTGRRLVQEQLAEVEGQGSGAERGERTGAGEALRAEETEAIQERLERWGIPIVALFEELRAAVPPGGTAHGDSVFKVWRDLDQQAREHGPSAAETGAGFLRLLRQVLASQRLSQRALWRILGELEHAAAASLPAETLGEARRLVQEQLAEVEGQGSGAEQGERTGRRLVQEQLAEVEGEGSGAERGERTGEGEALLAEETEAIQERLERWGIPIVALFEELRAAVPGGTAHGDSIFKAWRDLDQLAREHGPSAAETGAGFLRLLRRALASQRPSQRALRRILEELEHAAAASLPAEALGEARRLVQSVTSEAMLKVANKAPSLDLTYSESDEIYVENAGLVILWPFLGHAFERLELTADKQFKDRSAQHRAVGLLQYLVTEDGSPPEFQLPLAKVLCGLRLAEVFEFGPPVTEVEAEECANLLAAVIANAPILKEMSIAGFRGSFLLRKGVLSTRDGTWLLRVARAPYDVVLDRFPWGMGWVKLPWMEAPLCVEW
;
A
#
# COMPACT_ATOMS: atom_id res chain seq x y z
N MET A 1 15.45 -21.70 -24.11
CA MET A 1 16.70 -21.00 -23.73
C MET A 1 16.37 -20.15 -22.51
N SER A 2 17.29 -20.00 -21.56
CA SER A 2 17.13 -19.08 -20.42
C SER A 2 16.89 -17.64 -20.90
N ALA A 3 16.33 -16.79 -20.03
CA ALA A 3 16.38 -15.35 -20.20
C ALA A 3 17.85 -14.87 -20.40
N PRO A 4 18.10 -13.78 -21.14
CA PRO A 4 19.44 -13.21 -21.29
C PRO A 4 20.01 -12.89 -19.90
N ARG A 5 21.23 -13.39 -19.59
CA ARG A 5 21.83 -13.29 -18.25
C ARG A 5 22.38 -11.90 -17.91
N HIS A 6 22.51 -11.02 -18.89
CA HIS A 6 22.97 -9.65 -18.74
C HIS A 6 22.40 -8.78 -19.87
N ARG A 7 22.35 -7.45 -19.68
CA ARG A 7 21.97 -6.48 -20.71
C ARG A 7 22.85 -5.24 -20.61
N ILE A 8 23.43 -4.82 -21.74
CA ILE A 8 24.34 -3.68 -21.81
C ILE A 8 23.64 -2.57 -22.61
N ARG A 9 23.27 -1.47 -21.95
CA ARG A 9 22.59 -0.33 -22.61
C ARG A 9 23.47 0.35 -23.68
N ARG A 10 24.79 0.42 -23.45
CA ARG A 10 25.76 1.04 -24.36
C ARG A 10 27.15 0.45 -24.12
N LEU A 11 27.78 -0.06 -25.18
CA LEU A 11 29.21 -0.37 -25.22
C LEU A 11 29.93 0.76 -25.98
N VAL A 12 31.10 1.19 -25.49
CA VAL A 12 31.97 2.16 -26.18
C VAL A 12 33.38 1.59 -26.18
N LEU A 13 34.01 1.58 -27.36
CA LEU A 13 35.44 1.31 -27.51
C LEU A 13 36.13 2.63 -27.86
N GLU A 14 36.77 3.25 -26.88
CA GLU A 14 37.54 4.48 -27.05
C GLU A 14 39.03 4.13 -27.23
N VAL A 15 39.64 4.58 -28.32
CA VAL A 15 41.01 4.20 -28.70
C VAL A 15 41.78 5.42 -29.18
N THR A 16 42.91 5.72 -28.53
CA THR A 16 43.79 6.82 -28.93
C THR A 16 44.82 6.34 -29.95
N LEU A 17 44.93 7.02 -31.09
CA LEU A 17 45.84 6.66 -32.19
C LEU A 17 46.95 7.70 -32.37
N ARG A 18 48.12 7.24 -32.84
CA ARG A 18 49.27 8.11 -33.14
C ARG A 18 49.31 8.62 -34.60
N ASP A 19 48.48 8.06 -35.47
CA ASP A 19 48.27 8.51 -36.87
C ASP A 19 46.78 8.42 -37.21
N GLU A 20 46.20 9.54 -37.66
CA GLU A 20 44.80 9.68 -38.08
C GLU A 20 44.44 8.72 -39.24
N ARG A 21 45.41 8.39 -40.10
CA ARG A 21 45.21 7.52 -41.28
C ARG A 21 44.79 6.11 -40.93
N LEU A 22 45.08 5.65 -39.71
CA LEU A 22 44.73 4.32 -39.23
C LEU A 22 43.30 4.24 -38.66
N ALA A 23 42.61 5.38 -38.47
CA ALA A 23 41.32 5.43 -37.78
C ALA A 23 40.22 4.60 -38.47
N TRP A 24 40.00 4.77 -39.77
CA TRP A 24 38.96 4.02 -40.51
C TRP A 24 39.23 2.51 -40.62
N PRO A 25 40.47 2.07 -40.94
CA PRO A 25 40.84 0.65 -40.89
C PRO A 25 40.62 0.04 -39.49
N LEU A 26 41.15 0.68 -38.44
CA LEU A 26 41.02 0.19 -37.07
C LEU A 26 39.58 0.20 -36.58
N GLN A 27 38.76 1.20 -36.92
CA GLN A 27 37.33 1.22 -36.59
C GLN A 27 36.61 -0.01 -37.19
N SER A 28 36.88 -0.31 -38.46
CA SER A 28 36.28 -1.44 -39.17
C SER A 28 36.71 -2.78 -38.57
N GLU A 29 37.99 -2.90 -38.20
CA GLU A 29 38.55 -4.08 -37.56
C GLU A 29 38.05 -4.26 -36.12
N LEU A 30 37.98 -3.18 -35.33
CA LEU A 30 37.43 -3.19 -33.98
C LEU A 30 35.94 -3.54 -33.97
N SER A 31 35.14 -3.09 -34.95
CA SER A 31 33.76 -3.55 -35.11
C SER A 31 33.68 -5.06 -35.36
N ARG A 32 34.57 -5.64 -36.18
CA ARG A 32 34.65 -7.10 -36.37
C ARG A 32 35.00 -7.81 -35.06
N ILE A 33 36.05 -7.36 -34.36
CA ILE A 33 36.52 -7.95 -33.10
C ILE A 33 35.44 -7.83 -32.02
N GLN A 34 34.67 -6.74 -32.00
CA GLN A 34 33.56 -6.52 -31.10
C GLN A 34 32.51 -7.62 -31.22
N SER A 35 31.97 -7.85 -32.42
CA SER A 35 30.87 -8.80 -32.64
C SER A 35 31.33 -10.27 -32.71
N GLN A 36 32.62 -10.54 -32.92
CA GLN A 36 33.15 -11.91 -33.00
C GLN A 36 33.76 -12.41 -31.67
N SER A 37 34.40 -11.52 -30.91
CA SER A 37 35.30 -11.92 -29.82
C SER A 37 35.00 -11.19 -28.49
N ILE A 38 34.65 -9.90 -28.51
CA ILE A 38 34.38 -9.14 -27.28
C ILE A 38 33.00 -9.47 -26.70
N GLU A 39 31.94 -9.53 -27.52
CA GLU A 39 30.60 -9.93 -27.03
C GLU A 39 30.62 -11.32 -26.36
N GLY A 40 31.23 -12.30 -27.02
CA GLY A 40 31.39 -13.65 -26.48
C GLY A 40 32.33 -13.74 -25.28
N LEU A 41 33.22 -12.76 -25.06
CA LEU A 41 34.01 -12.63 -23.83
C LEU A 41 33.16 -12.05 -22.69
N ILE A 42 32.44 -10.96 -22.94
CA ILE A 42 31.60 -10.31 -21.92
C ILE A 42 30.50 -11.26 -21.44
N ASP A 43 29.84 -11.99 -22.34
CA ASP A 43 28.80 -12.96 -21.97
C ASP A 43 29.33 -14.04 -21.02
N ARG A 44 30.54 -14.59 -21.27
CA ARG A 44 31.21 -15.51 -20.34
C ARG A 44 31.50 -14.84 -19.00
N CYS A 45 32.14 -13.67 -19.00
CA CYS A 45 32.51 -12.97 -17.76
C CYS A 45 31.29 -12.61 -16.90
N CYS A 46 30.20 -12.11 -17.51
CA CYS A 46 28.94 -11.83 -16.80
C CYS A 46 28.25 -13.11 -16.33
N THR A 47 28.23 -14.18 -17.14
CA THR A 47 27.62 -15.47 -16.81
C THR A 47 28.36 -16.24 -15.71
N GLU A 48 29.68 -16.06 -15.58
CA GLU A 48 30.52 -16.71 -14.56
C GLU A 48 30.57 -15.94 -13.22
N ILE A 49 30.41 -14.61 -13.24
CA ILE A 49 30.51 -13.76 -12.04
C ILE A 49 29.12 -13.44 -11.45
N GLY A 50 28.08 -13.33 -12.28
CA GLY A 50 26.72 -13.04 -11.81
C GLY A 50 26.08 -14.23 -11.09
N ALA A 51 25.48 -13.97 -9.92
CA ALA A 51 24.66 -14.97 -9.23
C ALA A 51 23.36 -15.24 -10.00
N GLN A 52 22.91 -16.49 -10.03
CA GLN A 52 21.81 -16.90 -10.92
C GLN A 52 20.44 -16.33 -10.52
N ASP A 53 20.27 -16.01 -9.23
CA ASP A 53 19.00 -15.58 -8.63
C ASP A 53 18.96 -14.06 -8.34
N ARG A 54 19.91 -13.29 -8.90
CA ARG A 54 20.08 -11.86 -8.56
C ARG A 54 20.38 -10.98 -9.78
N LEU A 55 19.69 -9.84 -9.82
CA LEU A 55 20.01 -8.74 -10.73
C LEU A 55 21.12 -7.86 -10.11
N HIS A 56 22.12 -7.53 -10.91
CA HIS A 56 23.20 -6.59 -10.58
C HIS A 56 23.13 -5.38 -11.52
N ARG A 57 23.27 -4.16 -11.00
CA ARG A 57 23.03 -2.88 -11.68
C ARG A 57 24.27 -2.00 -11.66
N ILE A 58 25.04 -2.10 -12.75
CA ILE A 58 26.24 -1.29 -12.94
C ILE A 58 25.92 -0.14 -13.89
N GLU A 59 25.75 1.08 -13.35
CA GLU A 59 25.47 2.30 -14.15
C GLU A 59 26.53 2.56 -15.23
N SER A 60 27.80 2.34 -14.88
CA SER A 60 28.95 2.49 -15.77
C SER A 60 30.09 1.57 -15.33
N LEU A 61 30.75 0.97 -16.32
CA LEU A 61 31.94 0.14 -16.14
C LEU A 61 33.01 0.60 -17.13
N VAL A 62 34.08 1.23 -16.62
CA VAL A 62 35.23 1.64 -17.41
C VAL A 62 36.37 0.67 -17.17
N VAL A 63 36.93 0.11 -18.24
CA VAL A 63 38.06 -0.83 -18.21
C VAL A 63 39.16 -0.30 -19.10
N ASP A 64 40.21 0.26 -18.50
CA ASP A 64 41.42 0.68 -19.22
C ASP A 64 42.30 -0.56 -19.50
N VAL A 65 42.55 -0.84 -20.78
CA VAL A 65 43.33 -1.99 -21.26
C VAL A 65 44.80 -1.61 -21.54
N GLY A 66 45.14 -0.31 -21.49
CA GLY A 66 46.47 0.22 -21.79
C GLY A 66 46.87 0.12 -23.27
N GLU A 67 48.18 0.15 -23.55
CA GLU A 67 48.68 0.04 -24.93
C GLU A 67 48.54 -1.39 -25.48
N VAL A 68 48.08 -1.51 -26.73
CA VAL A 68 47.85 -2.77 -27.47
C VAL A 68 48.54 -2.69 -28.83
N SER A 69 49.28 -3.74 -29.23
CA SER A 69 49.95 -3.76 -30.54
C SER A 69 48.95 -3.96 -31.69
N HIS A 70 49.06 -3.14 -32.75
CA HIS A 70 48.24 -3.30 -33.95
C HIS A 70 48.48 -4.65 -34.65
N GLU A 71 49.72 -5.16 -34.65
CA GLU A 71 50.08 -6.41 -35.35
C GLU A 71 49.42 -7.67 -34.75
N ASN A 72 48.99 -7.61 -33.49
CA ASN A 72 48.32 -8.70 -32.78
C ASN A 72 47.01 -8.23 -32.10
N LEU A 73 46.36 -7.20 -32.67
CA LEU A 73 45.30 -6.41 -32.02
C LEU A 73 44.25 -7.28 -31.32
N GLU A 74 43.60 -8.19 -32.04
CA GLU A 74 42.54 -9.05 -31.49
C GLU A 74 43.05 -9.95 -30.35
N ARG A 75 44.27 -10.49 -30.47
CA ARG A 75 44.82 -11.42 -29.48
C ARG A 75 45.22 -10.69 -28.20
N GLU A 76 46.00 -9.61 -28.32
CA GLU A 76 46.42 -8.82 -27.16
C GLU A 76 45.25 -8.11 -26.47
N LEU A 77 44.26 -7.62 -27.23
CA LEU A 77 43.08 -6.96 -26.67
C LEU A 77 42.30 -7.94 -25.78
N ILE A 78 42.04 -9.16 -26.25
CA ILE A 78 41.32 -10.19 -25.48
C ILE A 78 42.18 -10.69 -24.30
N GLU A 79 43.47 -10.96 -24.50
CA GLU A 79 44.40 -11.40 -23.43
C GLU A 79 44.49 -10.40 -22.27
N LYS A 80 44.42 -9.09 -22.55
CA LYS A 80 44.45 -8.03 -21.52
C LYS A 80 43.05 -7.72 -20.97
N LEU A 81 42.01 -7.69 -21.82
CA LEU A 81 40.66 -7.32 -21.41
C LEU A 81 40.02 -8.33 -20.46
N GLU A 82 40.17 -9.64 -20.68
CA GLU A 82 39.52 -10.67 -19.86
C GLU A 82 39.81 -10.52 -18.34
N PRO A 83 41.06 -10.52 -17.85
CA PRO A 83 41.33 -10.39 -16.42
C PRO A 83 40.93 -9.02 -15.83
N LEU A 84 41.00 -7.95 -16.65
CA LEU A 84 40.64 -6.60 -16.21
C LEU A 84 39.12 -6.43 -16.09
N LEU A 85 38.36 -6.94 -17.07
CA LEU A 85 36.89 -6.97 -17.07
C LEU A 85 36.36 -7.79 -15.89
N ARG A 86 36.91 -9.01 -15.69
CA ARG A 86 36.54 -9.88 -14.55
C ARG A 86 36.75 -9.16 -13.21
N LYS A 87 37.89 -8.50 -13.02
CA LYS A 87 38.19 -7.71 -11.81
C LYS A 87 37.25 -6.52 -11.65
N ALA A 88 36.96 -5.77 -12.72
CA ALA A 88 36.11 -4.59 -12.67
C ALA A 88 34.64 -4.96 -12.34
N LEU A 89 34.11 -6.02 -12.96
CA LEU A 89 32.78 -6.57 -12.65
C LEU A 89 32.67 -6.98 -11.18
N ALA A 90 33.62 -7.80 -10.69
CA ALA A 90 33.61 -8.27 -9.30
C ALA A 90 33.66 -7.13 -8.28
N VAL A 91 34.43 -6.06 -8.54
CA VAL A 91 34.52 -4.89 -7.66
C VAL A 91 33.23 -4.06 -7.63
N GLN A 92 32.51 -3.93 -8.75
CA GLN A 92 31.23 -3.20 -8.75
C GLN A 92 30.11 -4.03 -8.13
N ILE A 93 30.06 -5.35 -8.41
CA ILE A 93 29.14 -6.30 -7.77
C ILE A 93 29.34 -6.27 -6.24
N GLN A 94 30.58 -6.41 -5.74
CA GLN A 94 30.84 -6.36 -4.30
C GLN A 94 30.36 -5.06 -3.63
N LYS A 95 30.42 -3.92 -4.32
CA LYS A 95 29.89 -2.65 -3.78
C LYS A 95 28.36 -2.62 -3.72
N GLU A 96 27.67 -3.21 -4.69
CA GLU A 96 26.21 -3.38 -4.59
C GLU A 96 25.87 -4.29 -3.40
N ASP A 97 26.57 -5.42 -3.25
CA ASP A 97 26.40 -6.35 -2.12
C ASP A 97 26.58 -5.65 -0.77
N GLU A 98 27.65 -4.88 -0.61
CA GLU A 98 27.93 -4.10 0.60
C GLU A 98 26.87 -3.00 0.82
N ALA A 99 26.42 -2.31 -0.24
CA ALA A 99 25.40 -1.27 -0.14
C ALA A 99 24.01 -1.83 0.22
N THR A 100 23.59 -2.96 -0.36
CA THR A 100 22.29 -3.58 -0.03
C THR A 100 22.34 -4.23 1.37
N ALA A 101 23.46 -4.85 1.74
CA ALA A 101 23.66 -5.33 3.12
C ALA A 101 23.68 -4.21 4.18
N LEU A 102 23.97 -2.96 3.76
CA LEU A 102 23.87 -1.75 4.59
C LEU A 102 22.46 -1.14 4.65
N SER A 103 21.61 -1.30 3.63
CA SER A 103 20.19 -0.93 3.73
C SER A 103 19.40 -1.93 4.57
N GLY A 104 19.82 -3.20 4.57
CA GLY A 104 19.17 -4.30 5.28
C GLY A 104 18.11 -5.02 4.45
N ASP A 105 17.94 -4.65 3.18
CA ASP A 105 17.11 -5.36 2.22
C ASP A 105 17.82 -6.60 1.68
N ASP A 106 17.03 -7.59 1.23
CA ASP A 106 17.55 -8.77 0.54
C ASP A 106 17.51 -8.52 -0.99
N PRO A 107 18.61 -8.71 -1.74
CA PRO A 107 18.63 -8.47 -3.18
C PRO A 107 17.69 -9.38 -4.00
N GLU A 108 17.47 -10.63 -3.57
CA GLU A 108 16.52 -11.55 -4.22
C GLU A 108 15.10 -10.99 -4.08
N THR A 109 14.75 -10.56 -2.86
CA THR A 109 13.50 -9.89 -2.51
C THR A 109 13.29 -8.58 -3.27
N LEU A 110 14.31 -7.70 -3.39
CA LEU A 110 14.19 -6.46 -4.16
C LEU A 110 13.86 -6.75 -5.63
N SER A 111 14.59 -7.66 -6.26
CA SER A 111 14.33 -8.11 -7.63
C SER A 111 12.88 -8.62 -7.80
N GLN A 112 12.40 -9.44 -6.86
CA GLN A 112 11.03 -9.96 -6.86
C GLN A 112 9.96 -8.85 -6.70
N LEU A 113 10.21 -7.85 -5.85
CA LEU A 113 9.32 -6.68 -5.70
C LEU A 113 9.26 -5.84 -6.98
N GLU A 114 10.40 -5.66 -7.65
CA GLU A 114 10.49 -4.94 -8.93
C GLU A 114 9.76 -5.68 -10.05
N LEU A 115 9.80 -7.02 -10.09
CA LEU A 115 9.00 -7.82 -11.04
C LEU A 115 7.50 -7.52 -10.88
N VAL A 116 7.00 -7.60 -9.64
CA VAL A 116 5.56 -7.37 -9.35
C VAL A 116 5.17 -5.92 -9.67
N ALA A 117 5.98 -4.94 -9.29
CA ALA A 117 5.69 -3.53 -9.55
C ALA A 117 5.77 -3.17 -11.04
N PHE A 118 6.81 -3.62 -11.75
CA PHE A 118 6.97 -3.39 -13.19
C PHE A 118 5.84 -4.07 -13.98
N PHE A 119 5.47 -5.29 -13.62
CA PHE A 119 4.34 -5.99 -14.24
C PHE A 119 3.01 -5.28 -13.97
N ALA A 120 2.74 -4.89 -12.72
CA ALA A 120 1.52 -4.17 -12.36
C ALA A 120 1.40 -2.87 -13.19
N HIS A 121 2.47 -2.09 -13.30
CA HIS A 121 2.45 -0.82 -14.02
C HIS A 121 2.36 -0.98 -15.56
N THR A 122 3.16 -1.89 -16.15
CA THR A 122 3.33 -1.97 -17.62
C THR A 122 2.51 -3.06 -18.32
N GLY A 123 2.05 -4.08 -17.58
CA GLY A 123 1.50 -5.32 -18.15
C GLY A 123 2.52 -6.22 -18.83
N SER A 124 3.81 -5.86 -18.81
CA SER A 124 4.93 -6.61 -19.39
C SER A 124 5.87 -7.09 -18.28
N LEU A 125 6.71 -8.10 -18.58
CA LEU A 125 7.75 -8.54 -17.64
C LEU A 125 9.08 -7.79 -17.87
N PRO A 126 9.92 -7.61 -16.84
CA PRO A 126 11.30 -7.14 -17.02
C PRO A 126 12.10 -8.07 -17.93
N TRP A 127 13.09 -7.52 -18.66
CA TRP A 127 13.91 -8.26 -19.64
C TRP A 127 14.66 -9.48 -19.10
N TRP A 128 14.88 -9.52 -17.78
CA TRP A 128 15.57 -10.60 -17.06
C TRP A 128 14.62 -11.70 -16.54
N ALA A 129 13.30 -11.46 -16.57
CA ALA A 129 12.30 -12.37 -16.02
C ALA A 129 11.88 -13.45 -17.05
N ASP A 130 11.57 -14.65 -16.56
CA ASP A 130 11.31 -15.82 -17.41
C ASP A 130 9.85 -15.88 -17.89
N ALA A 131 9.56 -15.17 -18.98
CA ALA A 131 8.23 -15.11 -19.62
C ALA A 131 7.67 -16.47 -20.11
N SER A 132 8.47 -17.56 -20.06
CA SER A 132 7.97 -18.92 -20.35
C SER A 132 7.14 -19.52 -19.21
N LYS A 133 7.19 -18.94 -17.99
CA LYS A 133 6.43 -19.38 -16.81
C LYS A 133 5.08 -18.63 -16.72
N PRO A 134 3.93 -19.25 -17.02
CA PRO A 134 2.65 -18.53 -17.08
C PRO A 134 2.18 -17.99 -15.72
N LYS A 135 2.54 -18.66 -14.60
CA LYS A 135 2.17 -18.26 -13.23
C LYS A 135 3.23 -17.43 -12.50
N LEU A 136 4.24 -16.90 -13.21
CA LEU A 136 5.39 -16.22 -12.60
C LEU A 136 4.99 -15.12 -11.59
N VAL A 137 3.93 -14.37 -11.89
CA VAL A 137 3.45 -13.27 -11.03
C VAL A 137 2.82 -13.78 -9.72
N ASP A 138 1.95 -14.81 -9.78
CA ASP A 138 1.37 -15.44 -8.57
C ASP A 138 2.44 -16.13 -7.72
N GLU A 139 3.34 -16.86 -8.36
CA GLU A 139 4.45 -17.55 -7.67
C GLU A 139 5.38 -16.54 -6.96
N THR A 140 5.70 -15.43 -7.62
CA THR A 140 6.51 -14.34 -7.05
C THR A 140 5.77 -13.63 -5.91
N LEU A 141 4.49 -13.30 -6.09
CA LEU A 141 3.66 -12.71 -5.04
C LEU A 141 3.57 -13.65 -3.82
N GLY A 142 3.39 -14.94 -4.04
CA GLY A 142 3.37 -15.96 -2.99
C GLY A 142 4.71 -16.11 -2.26
N LEU A 143 5.85 -15.97 -2.96
CA LEU A 143 7.18 -15.94 -2.34
C LEU A 143 7.36 -14.70 -1.46
N LEU A 144 7.02 -13.52 -1.98
CA LEU A 144 7.09 -12.25 -1.26
C LEU A 144 6.15 -12.22 -0.05
N LEU A 145 4.93 -12.74 -0.15
CA LEU A 145 4.00 -12.86 0.98
C LEU A 145 4.57 -13.70 2.13
N ARG A 146 5.42 -14.70 1.82
CA ARG A 146 6.08 -15.55 2.81
C ARG A 146 7.39 -14.98 3.36
N ARG A 147 8.21 -14.32 2.53
CA ARG A 147 9.58 -13.88 2.87
C ARG A 147 9.71 -12.38 3.20
N ALA A 148 8.86 -11.54 2.60
CA ALA A 148 9.04 -10.10 2.49
C ALA A 148 7.70 -9.33 2.57
N THR A 149 6.80 -9.79 3.45
CA THR A 149 5.40 -9.36 3.51
C THR A 149 5.24 -7.85 3.67
N ARG A 150 6.12 -7.18 4.44
CA ARG A 150 6.06 -5.73 4.70
C ARG A 150 6.54 -4.87 3.52
N PRO A 151 7.73 -5.10 2.92
CA PRO A 151 8.09 -4.48 1.65
C PRO A 151 7.00 -4.64 0.58
N LEU A 152 6.42 -5.83 0.44
CA LEU A 152 5.32 -6.08 -0.48
C LEU A 152 4.08 -5.22 -0.17
N VAL A 153 3.65 -5.16 1.09
CA VAL A 153 2.51 -4.30 1.51
C VAL A 153 2.76 -2.83 1.16
N ALA A 154 3.96 -2.30 1.40
CA ALA A 154 4.29 -0.91 1.08
C ALA A 154 4.30 -0.64 -0.43
N VAL A 155 4.75 -1.61 -1.24
CA VAL A 155 4.69 -1.56 -2.70
C VAL A 155 3.24 -1.62 -3.19
N VAL A 156 2.43 -2.57 -2.70
CA VAL A 156 1.02 -2.73 -3.10
C VAL A 156 0.18 -1.51 -2.72
N ARG A 157 0.40 -0.90 -1.54
CA ARG A 157 -0.22 0.39 -1.16
C ARG A 157 0.15 1.54 -2.10
N THR A 158 1.34 1.50 -2.71
CA THR A 158 1.75 2.47 -3.73
C THR A 158 1.05 2.21 -5.06
N LEU A 159 0.98 0.95 -5.50
CA LEU A 159 0.29 0.53 -6.73
C LEU A 159 -1.23 0.75 -6.66
N ALA A 160 -1.86 0.58 -5.49
CA ALA A 160 -3.30 0.75 -5.26
C ALA A 160 -3.83 2.18 -5.49
N ARG A 161 -2.94 3.16 -5.72
CA ARG A 161 -3.28 4.49 -6.19
C ARG A 161 -3.81 4.46 -7.62
N GLU A 162 -3.19 3.63 -8.48
CA GLU A 162 -3.60 3.43 -9.86
C GLU A 162 -4.50 2.20 -9.97
N ARG A 163 -5.71 2.41 -10.52
CA ARG A 163 -6.68 1.34 -10.75
C ARG A 163 -6.09 0.22 -11.61
N ALA A 164 -5.35 0.59 -12.66
CA ALA A 164 -4.79 -0.35 -13.63
C ALA A 164 -3.84 -1.35 -12.96
N ASP A 165 -2.93 -0.84 -12.13
CA ASP A 165 -1.87 -1.61 -11.50
C ASP A 165 -2.43 -2.66 -10.53
N LEU A 166 -3.38 -2.27 -9.69
CA LEU A 166 -4.06 -3.20 -8.80
C LEU A 166 -4.96 -4.19 -9.56
N SER A 167 -5.63 -3.76 -10.64
CA SER A 167 -6.40 -4.66 -11.52
C SER A 167 -5.52 -5.76 -12.13
N ARG A 168 -4.28 -5.45 -12.59
CA ARG A 168 -3.37 -6.47 -13.13
C ARG A 168 -2.99 -7.53 -12.11
N ILE A 169 -2.74 -7.16 -10.85
CA ILE A 169 -2.47 -8.10 -9.76
C ILE A 169 -3.68 -9.04 -9.56
N ILE A 170 -4.90 -8.51 -9.54
CA ILE A 170 -6.14 -9.27 -9.30
C ILE A 170 -6.46 -10.26 -10.44
N LEU A 171 -6.09 -9.90 -11.68
CA LEU A 171 -6.27 -10.72 -12.87
C LEU A 171 -5.25 -11.86 -12.99
N HIS A 172 -4.05 -11.71 -12.42
CA HIS A 172 -2.93 -12.65 -12.58
C HIS A 172 -2.60 -13.48 -11.32
N CYS A 173 -3.30 -13.25 -10.21
CA CYS A 173 -3.09 -13.97 -8.95
C CYS A 173 -4.33 -14.77 -8.51
N GLU A 174 -4.07 -15.94 -7.92
CA GLU A 174 -5.09 -16.86 -7.45
C GLU A 174 -5.77 -16.35 -6.17
N GLY A 175 -6.99 -16.84 -5.90
CA GLY A 175 -7.78 -16.42 -4.73
C GLY A 175 -7.00 -16.54 -3.42
N GLU A 176 -6.27 -17.64 -3.22
CA GLU A 176 -5.43 -17.86 -2.02
C GLU A 176 -4.37 -16.76 -1.81
N ARG A 177 -3.79 -16.21 -2.89
CA ARG A 177 -2.71 -15.20 -2.81
C ARG A 177 -3.32 -13.81 -2.59
N LEU A 178 -4.48 -13.55 -3.20
CA LEU A 178 -5.24 -12.33 -2.94
C LEU A 178 -5.79 -12.30 -1.50
N SER A 179 -6.29 -13.42 -0.95
CA SER A 179 -6.69 -13.53 0.46
C SER A 179 -5.49 -13.33 1.41
N ALA A 180 -4.34 -13.94 1.11
CA ALA A 180 -3.13 -13.75 1.90
C ALA A 180 -2.59 -12.30 1.83
N LEU A 181 -2.69 -11.63 0.67
CA LEU A 181 -2.34 -10.22 0.51
C LEU A 181 -3.32 -9.30 1.25
N PHE A 182 -4.62 -9.58 1.19
CA PHE A 182 -5.64 -8.86 1.96
C PHE A 182 -5.40 -8.99 3.47
N ALA A 183 -5.12 -10.20 3.96
CA ALA A 183 -4.79 -10.44 5.36
C ALA A 183 -3.46 -9.80 5.79
N ALA A 184 -2.49 -9.67 4.88
CA ALA A 184 -1.24 -8.95 5.12
C ALA A 184 -1.46 -7.43 5.25
N LEU A 185 -2.26 -6.84 4.36
CA LEU A 185 -2.69 -5.44 4.42
C LEU A 185 -3.46 -5.17 5.73
N ALA A 186 -4.44 -6.02 6.05
CA ALA A 186 -5.21 -5.99 7.29
C ALA A 186 -4.35 -6.00 8.56
N ALA A 187 -3.35 -6.89 8.61
CA ALA A 187 -2.49 -7.07 9.78
C ALA A 187 -1.54 -5.88 10.03
N SER A 188 -1.29 -5.03 9.03
CA SER A 188 -0.56 -3.76 9.25
C SER A 188 -1.43 -2.69 9.93
N SER A 189 -2.75 -2.74 9.78
CA SER A 189 -3.73 -1.78 10.30
C SER A 189 -4.27 -2.11 11.71
N SER A 190 -3.55 -2.93 12.48
CA SER A 190 -3.82 -3.30 13.88
C SER A 190 -5.11 -4.10 14.20
N ILE A 191 -5.91 -4.52 13.22
CA ILE A 191 -7.21 -5.19 13.44
C ILE A 191 -7.16 -6.71 13.21
N SER A 192 -8.15 -7.44 13.77
CA SER A 192 -8.61 -8.78 13.36
C SER A 192 -8.50 -9.03 11.85
N PRO A 193 -7.49 -9.77 11.37
CA PRO A 193 -7.42 -10.14 9.96
C PRO A 193 -8.38 -11.29 9.66
N SER A 194 -8.69 -12.13 10.67
CA SER A 194 -9.51 -13.33 10.56
C SER A 194 -10.97 -13.01 10.27
N GLU A 195 -11.58 -12.06 10.97
CA GLU A 195 -13.01 -11.74 10.81
C GLU A 195 -13.32 -11.15 9.44
N ARG A 196 -12.58 -10.11 9.01
CA ARG A 196 -12.78 -9.50 7.67
C ARG A 196 -12.44 -10.44 6.52
N SER A 197 -11.58 -11.45 6.73
CA SER A 197 -11.32 -12.48 5.72
C SER A 197 -12.56 -13.37 5.50
N VAL A 198 -13.25 -13.76 6.57
CA VAL A 198 -14.51 -14.54 6.47
C VAL A 198 -15.63 -13.73 5.81
N GLU A 199 -15.71 -12.43 6.09
CA GLU A 199 -16.67 -11.54 5.43
C GLU A 199 -16.39 -11.38 3.92
N LEU A 200 -15.12 -11.30 3.53
CA LEU A 200 -14.69 -11.25 2.14
C LEU A 200 -14.98 -12.56 1.40
N ASP A 201 -14.69 -13.71 1.99
CA ASP A 201 -15.02 -15.02 1.42
C ASP A 201 -16.53 -15.20 1.25
N ALA A 202 -17.34 -14.74 2.21
CA ALA A 202 -18.79 -14.71 2.09
C ALA A 202 -19.27 -13.77 0.95
N LEU A 203 -18.64 -12.61 0.77
CA LEU A 203 -19.00 -11.67 -0.28
C LEU A 203 -18.64 -12.21 -1.67
N LEU A 204 -17.49 -12.87 -1.81
CA LEU A 204 -17.08 -13.56 -3.04
C LEU A 204 -18.06 -14.68 -3.41
N GLN A 205 -18.55 -15.46 -2.42
CA GLN A 205 -19.58 -16.47 -2.63
C GLN A 205 -20.95 -15.86 -3.00
N ALA A 206 -21.28 -14.67 -2.47
CA ALA A 206 -22.51 -13.95 -2.75
C ALA A 206 -22.63 -13.43 -4.20
N GLY A 207 -21.62 -13.61 -5.07
CA GLY A 207 -21.65 -13.13 -6.46
C GLY A 207 -22.79 -13.66 -7.33
N ARG A 208 -23.47 -14.75 -6.93
CA ARG A 208 -24.70 -15.25 -7.59
C ARG A 208 -25.94 -14.40 -7.28
N ALA A 209 -25.88 -13.50 -6.30
CA ALA A 209 -27.00 -12.69 -5.82
C ALA A 209 -27.38 -11.53 -6.75
N VAL A 210 -26.40 -10.99 -7.51
CA VAL A 210 -26.60 -9.78 -8.32
C VAL A 210 -26.89 -10.17 -9.76
N ALA A 211 -28.18 -10.32 -10.07
CA ALA A 211 -28.65 -10.77 -11.38
C ALA A 211 -28.12 -9.90 -12.53
N GLY A 212 -27.67 -10.55 -13.61
CA GLY A 212 -27.17 -9.89 -14.81
C GLY A 212 -25.65 -9.57 -14.81
N ILE A 213 -24.92 -9.93 -13.75
CA ILE A 213 -23.47 -9.75 -13.66
C ILE A 213 -22.75 -11.10 -13.82
N GLU A 214 -21.68 -11.12 -14.62
CA GLU A 214 -20.84 -12.31 -14.77
C GLU A 214 -20.04 -12.61 -13.48
N PRO A 215 -19.98 -13.88 -13.01
CA PRO A 215 -19.25 -14.22 -11.79
C PRO A 215 -17.76 -13.81 -11.79
N ALA A 216 -17.09 -13.86 -12.93
CA ALA A 216 -15.69 -13.42 -13.06
C ALA A 216 -15.55 -11.89 -12.85
N ARG A 217 -16.40 -11.10 -13.52
CA ARG A 217 -16.45 -9.64 -13.32
C ARG A 217 -16.81 -9.28 -11.87
N PHE A 218 -17.75 -10.01 -11.26
CA PHE A 218 -18.09 -9.81 -9.85
C PHE A 218 -16.92 -10.12 -8.90
N ARG A 219 -16.24 -11.27 -9.06
CA ARG A 219 -15.02 -11.63 -8.31
C ARG A 219 -13.99 -10.49 -8.39
N ASN A 220 -13.69 -10.02 -9.60
CA ASN A 220 -12.63 -9.06 -9.81
C ASN A 220 -12.97 -7.68 -9.24
N ALA A 221 -14.24 -7.26 -9.33
CA ALA A 221 -14.73 -6.04 -8.70
C ALA A 221 -14.70 -6.12 -7.16
N VAL A 222 -15.05 -7.28 -6.55
CA VAL A 222 -14.93 -7.50 -5.10
C VAL A 222 -13.47 -7.40 -4.66
N TRP A 223 -12.55 -8.08 -5.35
CA TRP A 223 -11.12 -7.99 -5.03
C TRP A 223 -10.57 -6.58 -5.18
N LEU A 224 -10.97 -5.84 -6.21
CA LEU A 224 -10.53 -4.47 -6.45
C LEU A 224 -11.01 -3.54 -5.35
N ALA A 225 -12.28 -3.64 -4.95
CA ALA A 225 -12.83 -2.85 -3.86
C ALA A 225 -12.20 -3.21 -2.50
N ALA A 226 -12.08 -4.50 -2.18
CA ALA A 226 -11.56 -4.97 -0.90
C ALA A 226 -10.06 -4.68 -0.73
N LEU A 227 -9.22 -4.92 -1.76
CA LEU A 227 -7.79 -4.63 -1.69
C LEU A 227 -7.51 -3.11 -1.71
N ARG A 228 -8.30 -2.32 -2.46
CA ARG A 228 -8.16 -0.86 -2.45
C ARG A 228 -8.53 -0.26 -1.10
N ALA A 229 -9.64 -0.70 -0.49
CA ALA A 229 -9.96 -0.36 0.89
C ALA A 229 -8.82 -0.79 1.83
N ALA A 230 -8.36 -2.05 1.75
CA ALA A 230 -7.28 -2.56 2.59
C ALA A 230 -5.95 -1.79 2.47
N CYS A 231 -5.70 -1.08 1.36
CA CYS A 231 -4.52 -0.22 1.19
C CYS A 231 -4.66 1.16 1.84
N ILE A 232 -5.88 1.61 2.13
CA ILE A 232 -6.17 2.84 2.88
C ILE A 232 -6.21 2.45 4.36
N GLU A 233 -5.16 2.81 5.11
CA GLU A 233 -5.04 2.55 6.56
C GLU A 233 -6.30 3.01 7.32
N GLU A 234 -6.75 4.20 7.00
CA GLU A 234 -7.86 4.85 7.67
C GLU A 234 -9.22 4.15 7.42
N SER A 235 -9.39 3.38 6.34
CA SER A 235 -10.66 2.65 6.06
C SER A 235 -11.05 1.61 7.13
N TRP A 236 -10.12 1.24 8.01
CA TRP A 236 -10.30 0.18 9.00
C TRP A 236 -11.11 0.60 10.26
N SER A 237 -11.48 1.90 10.38
CA SER A 237 -12.46 2.59 11.26
C SER A 237 -13.57 1.81 11.92
N GLY A 238 -14.80 2.36 11.88
CA GLY A 238 -15.94 1.97 12.72
C GLY A 238 -16.35 0.50 12.56
N GLY A 239 -15.57 -0.38 13.18
CA GLY A 239 -15.62 -1.83 13.05
C GLY A 239 -15.62 -2.34 11.60
N PRO A 240 -16.18 -3.55 11.40
CA PRO A 240 -16.45 -4.09 10.08
C PRO A 240 -17.42 -3.22 9.26
N VAL A 241 -18.36 -2.52 9.90
CA VAL A 241 -19.43 -1.77 9.22
C VAL A 241 -18.88 -0.59 8.43
N SER A 242 -17.95 0.20 8.97
CA SER A 242 -17.33 1.33 8.25
C SER A 242 -16.52 0.85 7.05
N PHE A 243 -15.65 -0.14 7.27
CA PHE A 243 -14.82 -0.73 6.22
C PHE A 243 -15.66 -1.24 5.04
N TRP A 244 -16.71 -2.04 5.33
CA TRP A 244 -17.57 -2.58 4.28
C TRP A 244 -18.52 -1.53 3.69
N ARG A 245 -18.85 -0.43 4.36
CA ARG A 245 -19.55 0.70 3.74
C ARG A 245 -18.72 1.27 2.59
N GLY A 246 -17.44 1.56 2.83
CA GLY A 246 -16.50 2.04 1.80
C GLY A 246 -16.28 1.02 0.68
N ALA A 247 -15.94 -0.22 1.04
CA ALA A 247 -15.70 -1.28 0.06
C ALA A 247 -16.94 -1.61 -0.79
N LEU A 248 -18.15 -1.68 -0.20
CA LEU A 248 -19.38 -1.93 -0.97
C LEU A 248 -19.82 -0.72 -1.80
N ALA A 249 -19.49 0.51 -1.41
CA ALA A 249 -19.68 1.70 -2.24
C ALA A 249 -18.77 1.66 -3.48
N HIS A 250 -17.49 1.31 -3.33
CA HIS A 250 -16.60 1.09 -4.47
C HIS A 250 -17.06 -0.10 -5.34
N LEU A 251 -17.48 -1.22 -4.74
CA LEU A 251 -18.02 -2.36 -5.49
C LEU A 251 -19.24 -1.97 -6.34
N ALA A 252 -20.13 -1.12 -5.82
CA ALA A 252 -21.28 -0.64 -6.58
C ALA A 252 -20.85 0.17 -7.82
N LEU A 253 -19.85 1.05 -7.68
CA LEU A 253 -19.27 1.82 -8.78
C LEU A 253 -18.61 0.91 -9.84
N GLU A 254 -17.81 -0.08 -9.41
CA GLU A 254 -17.13 -1.04 -10.30
C GLU A 254 -18.09 -1.92 -11.11
N LEU A 255 -19.21 -2.30 -10.48
CA LEU A 255 -20.27 -3.06 -11.14
C LEU A 255 -21.18 -2.18 -12.01
N GLY A 256 -21.15 -0.86 -11.86
CA GLY A 256 -22.04 0.08 -12.55
C GLY A 256 -23.48 0.06 -12.02
N VAL A 257 -23.67 -0.29 -10.74
CA VAL A 257 -24.98 -0.40 -10.09
C VAL A 257 -25.10 0.62 -8.95
N THR A 258 -26.33 0.93 -8.51
CA THR A 258 -26.49 1.77 -7.32
C THR A 258 -26.17 0.97 -6.05
N TYR A 259 -25.52 1.62 -5.07
CA TYR A 259 -25.23 1.04 -3.75
C TYR A 259 -26.48 0.43 -3.08
N ARG A 260 -27.64 1.10 -3.23
CA ARG A 260 -28.94 0.59 -2.80
C ARG A 260 -29.33 -0.73 -3.48
N SER A 261 -29.11 -0.85 -4.79
CA SER A 261 -29.39 -2.08 -5.54
C SER A 261 -28.48 -3.23 -5.10
N LEU A 262 -27.19 -2.95 -4.92
CA LEU A 262 -26.20 -3.92 -4.44
C LEU A 262 -26.55 -4.44 -3.03
N LEU A 263 -26.75 -3.55 -2.06
CA LEU A 263 -27.14 -3.94 -0.69
C LEU A 263 -28.48 -4.70 -0.65
N THR A 264 -29.45 -4.31 -1.48
CA THR A 264 -30.74 -5.03 -1.55
C THR A 264 -30.56 -6.45 -2.11
N GLY A 265 -29.74 -6.63 -3.16
CA GLY A 265 -29.43 -7.94 -3.72
C GLY A 265 -28.65 -8.85 -2.76
N LEU A 266 -27.65 -8.31 -2.06
CA LEU A 266 -26.87 -9.03 -1.04
C LEU A 266 -27.73 -9.40 0.18
N HIS A 267 -28.62 -8.51 0.64
CA HIS A 267 -29.54 -8.81 1.74
C HIS A 267 -30.59 -9.88 1.36
N ALA A 268 -31.12 -9.83 0.14
CA ALA A 268 -32.17 -10.75 -0.31
C ALA A 268 -31.69 -12.20 -0.53
N ASN A 269 -30.41 -12.40 -0.84
CA ASN A 269 -29.83 -13.71 -1.16
C ASN A 269 -29.00 -14.32 -0.01
N ARG A 270 -29.28 -13.97 1.25
CA ARG A 270 -28.62 -14.66 2.38
C ARG A 270 -29.01 -16.13 2.40
N GLY A 271 -28.02 -16.99 2.17
CA GLY A 271 -28.12 -18.38 2.56
C GLY A 271 -28.24 -18.47 4.08
N VAL A 272 -29.23 -19.22 4.57
CA VAL A 272 -29.24 -19.61 5.99
C VAL A 272 -28.05 -20.54 6.19
N ASN A 273 -27.09 -20.10 7.01
CA ASN A 273 -25.91 -20.90 7.33
C ASN A 273 -26.36 -22.18 8.05
N LEU A 274 -26.23 -23.33 7.38
CA LEU A 274 -26.88 -24.58 7.80
C LEU A 274 -26.38 -25.10 9.16
N ASP A 275 -25.19 -24.67 9.58
CA ASP A 275 -24.55 -25.02 10.84
C ASP A 275 -24.94 -24.11 12.03
N GLY A 276 -25.90 -23.20 11.84
CA GLY A 276 -26.48 -22.36 12.90
C GLY A 276 -25.56 -21.26 13.46
N ARG A 277 -24.37 -21.06 12.90
CA ARG A 277 -23.48 -19.94 13.23
C ARG A 277 -23.95 -18.65 12.53
N PRO A 278 -23.89 -17.48 13.19
CA PRO A 278 -24.23 -16.21 12.55
C PRO A 278 -23.30 -15.94 11.36
N ASP A 279 -23.88 -15.49 10.25
CA ASP A 279 -23.19 -14.98 9.07
C ASP A 279 -22.60 -13.59 9.38
N PRO A 280 -21.26 -13.40 9.43
CA PRO A 280 -20.65 -12.13 9.80
C PRO A 280 -20.97 -11.02 8.80
N LEU A 281 -20.81 -11.30 7.50
CA LEU A 281 -21.22 -10.40 6.42
C LEU A 281 -22.74 -10.13 6.49
N GLY A 282 -23.51 -11.14 6.87
CA GLY A 282 -24.94 -11.03 7.14
C GLY A 282 -25.28 -9.97 8.19
N MET A 283 -24.51 -9.88 9.28
CA MET A 283 -24.68 -8.84 10.30
C MET A 283 -24.31 -7.45 9.75
N VAL A 284 -23.18 -7.32 9.07
CA VAL A 284 -22.72 -6.06 8.45
C VAL A 284 -23.73 -5.53 7.43
N VAL A 285 -24.13 -6.37 6.47
CA VAL A 285 -25.15 -6.04 5.46
C VAL A 285 -26.51 -5.77 6.12
N GLN A 286 -26.82 -6.36 7.27
CA GLN A 286 -28.06 -6.03 8.01
C GLN A 286 -28.02 -4.62 8.59
N SER A 287 -26.88 -4.21 9.15
CA SER A 287 -26.68 -2.87 9.69
C SER A 287 -26.79 -1.82 8.57
N LEU A 288 -26.01 -1.97 7.51
CA LEU A 288 -26.01 -1.07 6.34
C LEU A 288 -27.38 -1.01 5.64
N TYR A 289 -28.16 -2.09 5.64
CA TYR A 289 -29.51 -2.11 5.05
C TYR A 289 -30.57 -1.44 5.95
N ARG A 290 -30.41 -1.47 7.28
CA ARG A 290 -31.25 -0.69 8.22
C ARG A 290 -30.95 0.80 8.14
N GLU A 291 -29.67 1.15 8.13
CA GLU A 291 -29.18 2.51 7.93
C GLU A 291 -29.77 3.11 6.64
N LEU A 292 -29.70 2.38 5.52
CA LEU A 292 -30.25 2.80 4.22
C LEU A 292 -31.80 2.94 4.21
N ARG A 293 -32.50 2.47 5.25
CA ARG A 293 -33.94 2.67 5.46
C ARG A 293 -34.28 3.79 6.45
N GLY A 294 -33.30 4.35 7.15
CA GLY A 294 -33.53 5.27 8.26
C GLY A 294 -34.03 4.58 9.54
N GLU A 295 -33.83 3.26 9.66
CA GLU A 295 -34.13 2.51 10.88
C GLU A 295 -32.98 2.75 11.89
N VAL A 296 -33.22 3.62 12.89
CA VAL A 296 -32.24 3.96 13.95
C VAL A 296 -31.75 2.69 14.66
N PRO A 297 -30.43 2.51 14.88
CA PRO A 297 -29.93 1.37 15.64
C PRO A 297 -30.49 1.34 17.07
N ALA A 298 -31.05 0.21 17.48
CA ALA A 298 -31.20 -0.08 18.90
C ALA A 298 -29.80 -0.25 19.50
N SER A 299 -29.50 0.49 20.57
CA SER A 299 -28.18 0.53 21.22
C SER A 299 -27.67 -0.86 21.60
N ASP A 300 -26.35 -1.06 21.47
CA ASP A 300 -25.68 -2.35 21.61
C ASP A 300 -26.03 -3.11 22.89
N SER A 301 -26.80 -4.18 22.72
CA SER A 301 -27.34 -5.02 23.79
C SER A 301 -27.34 -6.52 23.44
N VAL A 302 -26.63 -6.90 22.37
CA VAL A 302 -26.63 -8.27 21.80
C VAL A 302 -25.29 -9.01 22.03
N PHE A 303 -24.30 -8.35 22.67
CA PHE A 303 -23.00 -8.96 23.04
C PHE A 303 -22.77 -9.05 24.55
N HIS A 304 -23.77 -9.56 25.29
CA HIS A 304 -23.52 -10.27 26.54
C HIS A 304 -23.91 -11.74 26.38
N ARG A 305 -22.93 -12.64 26.51
CA ARG A 305 -23.20 -14.06 26.81
C ARG A 305 -23.49 -14.23 28.30
N ASP A 306 -24.26 -15.25 28.65
CA ASP A 306 -24.67 -15.55 30.02
C ASP A 306 -23.50 -15.79 30.98
N GLY A 307 -23.62 -15.29 32.21
CA GLY A 307 -22.77 -15.69 33.33
C GLY A 307 -22.67 -14.70 34.49
N ALA A 308 -23.35 -15.00 35.60
CA ALA A 308 -23.21 -14.38 36.93
C ALA A 308 -23.61 -12.87 37.08
N GLU A 309 -24.20 -12.40 38.19
CA GLU A 309 -24.97 -13.08 39.25
C GLU A 309 -25.92 -12.07 39.94
N THR A 310 -26.88 -12.57 40.74
CA THR A 310 -27.81 -11.76 41.56
C THR A 310 -27.06 -10.93 42.64
N ALA A 311 -27.57 -9.81 43.18
CA ALA A 311 -28.79 -9.74 44.00
C ALA A 311 -29.10 -8.32 44.55
N ILE A 312 -30.17 -8.26 45.39
CA ILE A 312 -30.61 -7.16 46.27
C ILE A 312 -31.27 -5.98 45.55
N GLY A 313 -32.47 -5.60 45.99
CA GLY A 313 -33.28 -4.56 45.35
C GLY A 313 -33.87 -3.53 46.30
N LEU A 314 -34.31 -2.42 45.71
CA LEU A 314 -35.34 -1.52 46.23
C LEU A 314 -36.56 -1.63 45.29
N PRO A 315 -37.81 -1.44 45.77
CA PRO A 315 -38.96 -1.32 44.89
C PRO A 315 -38.77 -0.16 43.91
N ALA A 316 -39.05 -0.39 42.62
CA ALA A 316 -38.84 0.61 41.57
C ALA A 316 -39.65 1.90 41.82
N GLU A 317 -40.77 1.79 42.53
CA GLU A 317 -41.63 2.91 42.93
C GLU A 317 -40.90 3.88 43.88
N ALA A 318 -40.17 3.38 44.89
CA ALA A 318 -39.41 4.21 45.81
C ALA A 318 -38.24 4.95 45.12
N LEU A 319 -37.58 4.29 44.15
CA LEU A 319 -36.55 4.92 43.32
C LEU A 319 -37.14 5.95 42.33
N GLY A 320 -38.36 5.72 41.84
CA GLY A 320 -39.10 6.67 41.01
C GLY A 320 -39.53 7.92 41.79
N GLU A 321 -40.08 7.74 42.99
CA GLU A 321 -40.58 8.83 43.83
C GLU A 321 -39.42 9.68 44.39
N ALA A 322 -38.31 9.06 44.80
CA ALA A 322 -37.08 9.79 45.17
C ALA A 322 -36.51 10.60 44.00
N ARG A 323 -36.45 10.03 42.78
CA ARG A 323 -36.05 10.79 41.58
C ARG A 323 -37.00 11.94 41.29
N ARG A 324 -38.31 11.74 41.42
CA ARG A 324 -39.32 12.75 41.17
C ARG A 324 -39.19 13.93 42.13
N LEU A 325 -39.06 13.70 43.43
CA LEU A 325 -38.92 14.76 44.43
C LEU A 325 -37.64 15.59 44.21
N VAL A 326 -36.53 14.94 43.82
CA VAL A 326 -35.29 15.64 43.44
C VAL A 326 -35.49 16.49 42.19
N GLN A 327 -36.19 15.99 41.17
CA GLN A 327 -36.46 16.74 39.93
C GLN A 327 -37.45 17.89 40.12
N GLU A 328 -38.51 17.71 40.92
CA GLU A 328 -39.48 18.77 41.23
C GLU A 328 -38.85 19.92 42.05
N GLN A 329 -37.83 19.65 42.86
CA GLN A 329 -37.09 20.70 43.58
C GLN A 329 -35.94 21.33 42.78
N LEU A 330 -35.27 20.58 41.89
CA LEU A 330 -34.29 21.17 40.96
C LEU A 330 -34.94 22.24 40.05
N ALA A 331 -36.17 21.99 39.58
CA ALA A 331 -36.94 22.93 38.76
C ALA A 331 -37.27 24.27 39.45
N GLU A 332 -37.26 24.34 40.78
CA GLU A 332 -37.41 25.62 41.51
C GLU A 332 -36.08 26.37 41.69
N VAL A 333 -34.93 25.67 41.63
CA VAL A 333 -33.59 26.24 41.87
C VAL A 333 -32.98 26.88 40.62
N GLU A 334 -33.32 26.42 39.41
CA GLU A 334 -32.87 27.02 38.14
C GLU A 334 -33.29 28.51 37.98
N GLY A 335 -34.26 28.98 38.78
CA GLY A 335 -34.76 30.36 38.72
C GLY A 335 -33.88 31.43 39.37
N GLN A 336 -32.95 31.10 40.29
CA GLN A 336 -32.15 32.09 41.04
C GLN A 336 -30.70 31.60 41.30
N GLY A 337 -29.74 32.18 40.59
CA GLY A 337 -28.37 31.65 40.51
C GLY A 337 -27.46 31.92 41.71
N SER A 338 -27.31 30.93 42.60
CA SER A 338 -26.09 30.68 43.39
C SER A 338 -26.01 29.22 43.87
N GLY A 339 -25.67 28.30 42.95
CA GLY A 339 -25.85 26.86 43.13
C GLY A 339 -25.13 26.21 44.33
N ALA A 340 -23.78 26.21 44.34
CA ALA A 340 -22.98 25.28 45.14
C ALA A 340 -23.31 25.21 46.64
N GLU A 341 -23.17 26.33 47.40
CA GLU A 341 -23.49 26.36 48.84
C GLU A 341 -24.96 25.99 49.14
N GLN A 342 -25.87 26.35 48.22
CA GLN A 342 -27.30 26.18 48.42
C GLN A 342 -27.74 24.74 48.14
N VAL A 343 -27.13 24.09 47.14
CA VAL A 343 -27.22 22.64 46.91
C VAL A 343 -26.64 21.87 48.09
N GLU A 344 -25.47 22.23 48.61
CA GLU A 344 -24.88 21.53 49.76
C GLU A 344 -25.75 21.67 51.02
N ARG A 345 -26.21 22.89 51.37
CA ARG A 345 -27.10 23.10 52.53
C ARG A 345 -28.42 22.32 52.39
N THR A 346 -29.01 22.31 51.20
CA THR A 346 -30.29 21.63 50.95
C THR A 346 -30.13 20.11 50.97
N GLY A 347 -29.08 19.58 50.32
CA GLY A 347 -28.75 18.15 50.34
C GLY A 347 -28.43 17.64 51.75
N ARG A 348 -27.62 18.37 52.52
CA ARG A 348 -27.36 18.03 53.94
C ARG A 348 -28.63 18.03 54.79
N ARG A 349 -29.56 18.97 54.55
CA ARG A 349 -30.85 19.03 55.25
C ARG A 349 -31.76 17.85 54.90
N LEU A 350 -31.92 17.53 53.61
CA LEU A 350 -32.73 16.39 53.16
C LEU A 350 -32.22 15.06 53.74
N VAL A 351 -30.88 14.86 53.79
CA VAL A 351 -30.29 13.68 54.42
C VAL A 351 -30.56 13.64 55.94
N GLN A 352 -30.56 14.79 56.63
CA GLN A 352 -30.91 14.84 58.07
C GLN A 352 -32.41 14.59 58.33
N GLU A 353 -33.31 15.15 57.52
CA GLU A 353 -34.75 14.94 57.66
C GLU A 353 -35.14 13.49 57.36
N GLN A 354 -34.53 12.85 56.35
CA GLN A 354 -34.72 11.42 56.08
C GLN A 354 -34.09 10.50 57.13
N LEU A 355 -32.94 10.85 57.71
CA LEU A 355 -32.35 10.06 58.81
C LEU A 355 -33.26 10.04 60.05
N ALA A 356 -33.94 11.15 60.35
CA ALA A 356 -34.87 11.24 61.48
C ALA A 356 -36.11 10.35 61.32
N GLU A 357 -36.59 10.10 60.10
CA GLU A 357 -37.69 9.15 59.83
C GLU A 357 -37.25 7.67 59.95
N VAL A 358 -35.95 7.40 59.89
CA VAL A 358 -35.35 6.05 59.89
C VAL A 358 -34.83 5.63 61.29
N GLU A 359 -34.95 6.47 62.32
CA GLU A 359 -34.59 6.18 63.73
C GLU A 359 -35.52 5.15 64.41
N GLY A 360 -35.49 3.93 63.88
CA GLY A 360 -36.12 2.74 64.44
C GLY A 360 -35.52 1.42 63.94
N GLN A 361 -34.73 1.41 62.85
CA GLN A 361 -34.13 0.19 62.28
C GLN A 361 -32.65 0.40 61.92
N GLY A 362 -31.78 -0.04 62.83
CA GLY A 362 -30.34 0.27 62.89
C GLY A 362 -29.42 -0.31 61.80
N SER A 363 -29.93 -0.59 60.59
CA SER A 363 -29.10 -0.85 59.40
C SER A 363 -29.48 0.03 58.19
N GLY A 364 -30.66 0.67 58.19
CA GLY A 364 -31.06 1.58 57.12
C GLY A 364 -30.27 2.89 57.12
N ALA A 365 -30.09 3.47 58.31
CA ALA A 365 -29.50 4.80 58.49
C ALA A 365 -28.09 4.94 57.86
N GLU A 366 -27.17 4.01 58.12
CA GLU A 366 -25.80 4.09 57.59
C GLU A 366 -25.74 3.97 56.05
N GLN A 367 -26.72 3.28 55.45
CA GLN A 367 -26.80 3.05 54.01
C GLN A 367 -27.55 4.20 53.30
N VAL A 368 -28.55 4.80 53.95
CA VAL A 368 -29.17 6.08 53.53
C VAL A 368 -28.14 7.20 53.61
N GLU A 369 -27.35 7.29 54.68
CA GLU A 369 -26.31 8.32 54.82
C GLU A 369 -25.21 8.17 53.76
N ARG A 370 -24.71 6.94 53.51
CA ARG A 370 -23.76 6.70 52.40
C ARG A 370 -24.32 7.11 51.05
N THR A 371 -25.56 6.76 50.75
CA THR A 371 -26.18 7.04 49.45
C THR A 371 -26.47 8.54 49.26
N GLY A 372 -26.97 9.21 50.31
CA GLY A 372 -27.20 10.65 50.31
C GLY A 372 -25.90 11.46 50.21
N ARG A 373 -24.86 11.11 50.99
CA ARG A 373 -23.53 11.72 50.86
C ARG A 373 -22.96 11.56 49.46
N ARG A 374 -23.11 10.37 48.85
CA ARG A 374 -22.63 10.09 47.49
C ARG A 374 -23.34 10.96 46.45
N LEU A 375 -24.68 11.04 46.49
CA LEU A 375 -25.44 11.88 45.55
C LEU A 375 -25.11 13.37 45.70
N VAL A 376 -24.92 13.86 46.93
CA VAL A 376 -24.47 15.25 47.17
C VAL A 376 -23.04 15.48 46.65
N GLN A 377 -22.14 14.50 46.76
CA GLN A 377 -20.78 14.60 46.19
C GLN A 377 -20.78 14.52 44.65
N GLU A 378 -21.59 13.66 44.05
CA GLU A 378 -21.71 13.55 42.58
C GLU A 378 -22.30 14.85 41.99
N GLN A 379 -23.28 15.48 42.65
CA GLN A 379 -23.81 16.79 42.26
C GLN A 379 -22.84 17.95 42.52
N LEU A 380 -22.10 17.96 43.63
CA LEU A 380 -21.04 18.95 43.85
C LEU A 380 -19.93 18.82 42.79
N ALA A 381 -19.58 17.59 42.38
CA ALA A 381 -18.59 17.37 41.31
C ALA A 381 -19.06 17.87 39.92
N GLU A 382 -20.36 17.86 39.63
CA GLU A 382 -20.89 18.48 38.41
C GLU A 382 -20.83 20.02 38.45
N VAL A 383 -21.09 20.63 39.63
CA VAL A 383 -21.02 22.09 39.82
C VAL A 383 -19.58 22.60 39.90
N GLU A 384 -18.70 21.90 40.60
CA GLU A 384 -17.25 22.18 40.68
C GLU A 384 -16.49 21.76 39.42
N GLY A 385 -17.08 20.91 38.57
CA GLY A 385 -16.50 20.42 37.31
C GLY A 385 -16.20 21.52 36.26
N GLN A 386 -16.73 22.72 36.44
CA GLN A 386 -16.36 23.91 35.65
C GLN A 386 -15.08 24.62 36.19
N GLY A 387 -14.51 24.14 37.30
CA GLY A 387 -13.45 24.77 38.11
C GLY A 387 -12.05 24.16 38.00
N SER A 388 -11.52 24.00 36.79
CA SER A 388 -10.08 23.78 36.49
C SER A 388 -9.35 22.53 37.03
N GLY A 389 -9.25 21.49 36.18
CA GLY A 389 -7.95 21.09 35.62
C GLY A 389 -6.96 20.23 36.42
N ALA A 390 -7.09 18.90 36.28
CA ALA A 390 -5.98 17.94 36.23
C ALA A 390 -6.38 16.73 35.35
N GLU A 391 -5.41 15.88 34.95
CA GLU A 391 -5.61 14.57 34.27
C GLU A 391 -6.49 14.61 32.98
N ARG A 392 -6.00 14.63 31.74
CA ARG A 392 -4.67 14.32 31.16
C ARG A 392 -4.16 12.90 31.48
N GLY A 393 -4.67 11.93 30.74
CA GLY A 393 -4.15 10.56 30.66
C GLY A 393 -4.77 9.82 29.47
N GLU A 394 -6.07 9.50 29.57
CA GLU A 394 -6.72 8.46 28.74
C GLU A 394 -7.86 8.99 27.83
N ARG A 395 -8.02 10.32 27.72
CA ARG A 395 -9.08 10.98 26.94
C ARG A 395 -8.58 11.83 25.76
N THR A 396 -7.37 11.61 25.26
CA THR A 396 -6.87 12.34 24.07
C THR A 396 -7.72 12.03 22.85
N GLY A 397 -7.74 10.79 22.33
CA GLY A 397 -8.47 10.46 21.10
C GLY A 397 -9.96 10.86 21.13
N ALA A 398 -10.70 10.48 22.18
CA ALA A 398 -12.12 10.82 22.30
C ALA A 398 -12.37 12.33 22.53
N GLY A 399 -11.49 13.01 23.27
CA GLY A 399 -11.58 14.45 23.51
C GLY A 399 -11.13 15.29 22.31
N GLU A 400 -10.22 14.78 21.49
CA GLU A 400 -9.75 15.39 20.25
C GLU A 400 -10.78 15.20 19.13
N ALA A 401 -11.46 14.05 19.07
CA ALA A 401 -12.63 13.84 18.22
C ALA A 401 -13.79 14.78 18.60
N LEU A 402 -14.20 14.82 19.87
CA LEU A 402 -15.24 15.75 20.34
C LEU A 402 -14.86 17.22 20.14
N ARG A 403 -13.58 17.58 20.26
CA ARG A 403 -13.10 18.94 19.90
C ARG A 403 -13.12 19.18 18.41
N ALA A 404 -12.82 18.20 17.56
CA ALA A 404 -12.94 18.35 16.12
C ALA A 404 -14.41 18.60 15.72
N GLU A 405 -15.34 17.76 16.21
CA GLU A 405 -16.78 17.95 16.03
C GLU A 405 -17.26 19.31 16.59
N GLU A 406 -16.84 19.71 17.79
CA GLU A 406 -17.23 21.00 18.37
C GLU A 406 -16.66 22.18 17.56
N THR A 407 -15.44 22.10 17.05
CA THR A 407 -14.82 23.18 16.26
C THR A 407 -15.45 23.28 14.88
N GLU A 408 -15.75 22.15 14.23
CA GLU A 408 -16.44 22.09 12.93
C GLU A 408 -17.89 22.58 13.06
N ALA A 409 -18.58 22.21 14.15
CA ALA A 409 -19.90 22.74 14.49
C ALA A 409 -19.88 24.24 14.86
N ILE A 410 -18.77 24.78 15.39
CA ILE A 410 -18.56 26.23 15.57
C ILE A 410 -18.32 26.90 14.22
N GLN A 411 -17.47 26.33 13.36
CA GLN A 411 -17.19 26.82 12.02
C GLN A 411 -18.50 26.96 11.20
N GLU A 412 -19.30 25.89 11.11
CA GLU A 412 -20.60 25.91 10.44
C GLU A 412 -21.52 27.04 10.94
N ARG A 413 -21.52 27.32 12.25
CA ARG A 413 -22.37 28.38 12.83
C ARG A 413 -21.88 29.78 12.45
N LEU A 414 -20.58 30.03 12.56
CA LEU A 414 -19.97 31.30 12.19
C LEU A 414 -20.12 31.58 10.68
N GLU A 415 -19.92 30.57 9.83
CA GLU A 415 -20.18 30.63 8.39
C GLU A 415 -21.66 30.91 8.07
N ARG A 416 -22.59 30.29 8.80
CA ARG A 416 -24.04 30.50 8.64
C ARG A 416 -24.50 31.90 9.06
N TRP A 417 -23.68 32.64 9.82
CA TRP A 417 -23.85 34.08 10.05
C TRP A 417 -23.03 34.96 9.08
N GLY A 418 -22.25 34.36 8.19
CA GLY A 418 -21.40 35.04 7.20
C GLY A 418 -20.12 35.67 7.77
N ILE A 419 -19.69 35.23 8.96
CA ILE A 419 -18.42 35.68 9.56
C ILE A 419 -17.27 35.00 8.78
N PRO A 420 -16.34 35.77 8.17
CA PRO A 420 -15.32 35.24 7.25
C PRO A 420 -14.21 34.52 8.01
N ILE A 421 -14.48 33.27 8.41
CA ILE A 421 -13.63 32.47 9.31
C ILE A 421 -12.89 31.33 8.58
N VAL A 422 -13.35 30.92 7.39
CA VAL A 422 -12.92 29.69 6.70
C VAL A 422 -11.41 29.67 6.43
N ALA A 423 -10.90 30.69 5.73
CA ALA A 423 -9.49 30.80 5.40
C ALA A 423 -8.57 31.00 6.63
N LEU A 424 -9.12 31.48 7.75
CA LEU A 424 -8.39 31.53 9.02
C LEU A 424 -8.33 30.14 9.67
N PHE A 425 -9.34 29.31 9.48
CA PHE A 425 -9.38 27.95 10.03
C PHE A 425 -8.46 26.98 9.31
N GLU A 426 -8.49 26.97 7.98
CA GLU A 426 -7.68 26.07 7.14
C GLU A 426 -6.18 26.25 7.41
N GLU A 427 -5.72 27.51 7.45
CA GLU A 427 -4.32 27.86 7.70
C GLU A 427 -3.90 27.59 9.16
N LEU A 428 -4.81 27.73 10.14
CA LEU A 428 -4.56 27.34 11.54
C LEU A 428 -4.48 25.82 11.72
N ARG A 429 -5.41 25.07 11.11
CA ARG A 429 -5.49 23.60 11.16
C ARG A 429 -4.27 22.96 10.47
N ALA A 430 -3.71 23.61 9.46
CA ALA A 430 -2.43 23.21 8.84
C ALA A 430 -1.18 23.56 9.70
N ALA A 431 -1.26 24.55 10.58
CA ALA A 431 -0.11 25.06 11.35
C ALA A 431 0.01 24.49 12.78
N VAL A 432 -1.04 23.89 13.34
CA VAL A 432 -1.03 23.24 14.67
C VAL A 432 -0.95 21.72 14.50
N PRO A 433 0.19 21.06 14.81
CA PRO A 433 0.28 19.61 14.72
C PRO A 433 -0.62 18.92 15.76
N PRO A 434 -1.13 17.71 15.47
CA PRO A 434 -1.90 16.93 16.44
C PRO A 434 -1.02 16.57 17.65
N GLY A 435 -1.37 17.13 18.80
CA GLY A 435 -0.54 17.12 20.02
C GLY A 435 -0.67 18.46 20.75
N GLY A 436 -1.58 18.52 21.73
CA GLY A 436 -2.04 19.76 22.37
C GLY A 436 -0.93 20.64 22.97
N THR A 437 -0.50 21.66 22.22
CA THR A 437 0.29 22.76 22.75
C THR A 437 -0.60 23.78 23.44
N ALA A 438 -0.07 24.51 24.44
CA ALA A 438 -0.83 25.55 25.15
C ALA A 438 -1.31 26.71 24.25
N HIS A 439 -0.73 26.87 23.05
CA HIS A 439 -1.24 27.81 22.04
C HIS A 439 -2.53 27.31 21.40
N GLY A 440 -2.66 26.00 21.13
CA GLY A 440 -3.89 25.40 20.58
C GLY A 440 -5.09 25.58 21.53
N ASP A 441 -4.92 25.24 22.82
CA ASP A 441 -5.95 25.48 23.84
C ASP A 441 -6.31 26.98 23.96
N SER A 442 -5.32 27.89 23.83
CA SER A 442 -5.58 29.34 23.86
C SER A 442 -6.36 29.85 22.65
N VAL A 443 -6.09 29.33 21.44
CA VAL A 443 -6.83 29.71 20.23
C VAL A 443 -8.24 29.13 20.30
N PHE A 444 -8.40 27.85 20.62
CA PHE A 444 -9.71 27.19 20.74
C PHE A 444 -10.63 27.89 21.75
N LYS A 445 -10.08 28.40 22.86
CA LYS A 445 -10.85 29.25 23.79
C LYS A 445 -11.42 30.50 23.09
N VAL A 446 -10.60 31.27 22.37
CA VAL A 446 -11.03 32.50 21.68
C VAL A 446 -12.08 32.19 20.59
N TRP A 447 -11.99 31.03 19.93
CA TRP A 447 -13.00 30.55 18.98
C TRP A 447 -14.38 30.32 19.62
N ARG A 448 -14.40 29.56 20.72
CA ARG A 448 -15.63 29.28 21.48
C ARG A 448 -16.22 30.54 22.11
N ASP A 449 -15.36 31.44 22.61
CA ASP A 449 -15.77 32.74 23.15
C ASP A 449 -16.39 33.65 22.04
N LEU A 450 -15.97 33.49 20.77
CA LEU A 450 -16.54 34.18 19.60
C LEU A 450 -17.90 33.60 19.17
N ASP A 451 -18.07 32.27 19.13
CA ASP A 451 -19.38 31.62 18.90
C ASP A 451 -20.40 32.05 19.98
N GLN A 452 -19.97 32.12 21.24
CA GLN A 452 -20.82 32.60 22.33
C GLN A 452 -21.23 34.07 22.14
N GLN A 453 -20.29 34.98 21.83
CA GLN A 453 -20.61 36.39 21.56
C GLN A 453 -21.57 36.55 20.35
N ALA A 454 -21.36 35.79 19.28
CA ALA A 454 -22.23 35.79 18.11
C ALA A 454 -23.64 35.24 18.41
N ARG A 455 -23.79 34.30 19.34
CA ARG A 455 -25.09 33.77 19.82
C ARG A 455 -25.83 34.74 20.73
N GLU A 456 -25.13 35.39 21.66
CA GLU A 456 -25.72 36.23 22.71
C GLU A 456 -26.07 37.64 22.23
N HIS A 457 -25.26 38.21 21.33
CA HIS A 457 -25.41 39.60 20.85
C HIS A 457 -25.72 39.69 19.35
N GLY A 458 -25.53 38.61 18.60
CA GLY A 458 -25.67 38.57 17.14
C GLY A 458 -24.35 38.85 16.40
N PRO A 459 -24.27 38.48 15.11
CA PRO A 459 -23.03 38.59 14.34
C PRO A 459 -22.62 40.05 14.06
N SER A 460 -23.58 40.94 13.84
CA SER A 460 -23.34 42.37 13.61
C SER A 460 -23.05 43.19 14.88
N ALA A 461 -22.89 42.55 16.05
CA ALA A 461 -22.65 43.25 17.31
C ALA A 461 -21.19 43.72 17.45
N ALA A 462 -20.99 44.77 18.26
CA ALA A 462 -19.66 45.32 18.52
C ALA A 462 -18.78 44.35 19.33
N GLU A 463 -19.37 43.61 20.26
CA GLU A 463 -18.70 42.55 21.02
C GLU A 463 -18.17 41.46 20.08
N THR A 464 -19.02 40.93 19.19
CA THR A 464 -18.66 39.91 18.20
C THR A 464 -17.56 40.39 17.25
N GLY A 465 -17.64 41.64 16.79
CA GLY A 465 -16.56 42.26 15.99
C GLY A 465 -15.24 42.38 16.76
N ALA A 466 -15.28 42.77 18.03
CA ALA A 466 -14.10 42.81 18.90
C ALA A 466 -13.55 41.40 19.22
N GLY A 467 -14.40 40.37 19.27
CA GLY A 467 -13.99 38.95 19.30
C GLY A 467 -13.20 38.56 18.05
N PHE A 468 -13.77 38.80 16.87
CA PHE A 468 -13.16 38.48 15.58
C PHE A 468 -11.79 39.17 15.38
N LEU A 469 -11.68 40.48 15.70
CA LEU A 469 -10.41 41.20 15.59
C LEU A 469 -9.34 40.72 16.58
N ARG A 470 -9.71 40.27 17.79
CA ARG A 470 -8.77 39.66 18.74
C ARG A 470 -8.22 38.35 18.18
N LEU A 471 -9.11 37.50 17.63
CA LEU A 471 -8.70 36.25 16.98
C LEU A 471 -7.77 36.51 15.80
N LEU A 472 -8.18 37.35 14.83
CA LEU A 472 -7.38 37.68 13.64
C LEU A 472 -5.98 38.20 14.01
N ARG A 473 -5.89 39.11 14.98
CA ARG A 473 -4.59 39.61 15.50
C ARG A 473 -3.73 38.49 16.09
N GLN A 474 -4.32 37.56 16.83
CA GLN A 474 -3.61 36.44 17.42
C GLN A 474 -3.14 35.41 16.37
N VAL A 475 -3.88 35.23 15.27
CA VAL A 475 -3.42 34.43 14.11
C VAL A 475 -2.26 35.12 13.39
N LEU A 476 -2.42 36.38 12.99
CA LEU A 476 -1.39 37.16 12.29
C LEU A 476 -0.09 37.28 13.10
N ALA A 477 -0.17 37.40 14.43
CA ALA A 477 1.00 37.55 15.30
C ALA A 477 1.70 36.24 15.69
N SER A 478 1.09 35.06 15.46
CA SER A 478 1.64 33.77 15.90
C SER A 478 2.34 32.96 14.80
N GLN A 479 2.17 33.31 13.53
CA GLN A 479 2.73 32.57 12.39
C GLN A 479 3.26 33.47 11.27
N ARG A 480 4.32 33.04 10.59
CA ARG A 480 4.72 33.61 9.29
C ARG A 480 3.83 33.03 8.17
N LEU A 481 2.63 33.58 8.06
CA LEU A 481 1.68 33.21 7.01
C LEU A 481 2.26 33.48 5.61
N SER A 482 1.95 32.62 4.65
CA SER A 482 2.38 32.81 3.26
C SER A 482 1.59 33.93 2.56
N GLN A 483 2.15 34.54 1.51
CA GLN A 483 1.38 35.49 0.68
C GLN A 483 0.06 34.87 0.17
N ARG A 484 0.06 33.57 -0.17
CA ARG A 484 -1.13 32.86 -0.64
C ARG A 484 -2.20 32.74 0.45
N ALA A 485 -1.80 32.51 1.70
CA ALA A 485 -2.67 32.50 2.88
C ALA A 485 -3.28 33.89 3.12
N LEU A 486 -2.43 34.92 3.15
CA LEU A 486 -2.85 36.31 3.37
C LEU A 486 -3.80 36.80 2.26
N TRP A 487 -3.55 36.46 0.99
CA TRP A 487 -4.47 36.74 -0.12
C TRP A 487 -5.79 35.94 -0.02
N ARG A 488 -5.80 34.70 0.48
CA ARG A 488 -7.02 33.91 0.73
C ARG A 488 -7.87 34.58 1.83
N ILE A 489 -7.25 34.94 2.96
CA ILE A 489 -7.91 35.63 4.08
C ILE A 489 -8.43 37.02 3.65
N LEU A 490 -7.65 37.77 2.87
CA LEU A 490 -8.10 39.06 2.34
C LEU A 490 -9.30 38.90 1.38
N GLY A 491 -9.29 37.88 0.52
CA GLY A 491 -10.41 37.56 -0.37
C GLY A 491 -11.71 37.27 0.38
N GLU A 492 -11.65 36.46 1.45
CA GLU A 492 -12.80 36.23 2.35
C GLU A 492 -13.27 37.53 3.01
N LEU A 493 -12.35 38.33 3.55
CA LEU A 493 -12.67 39.64 4.15
C LEU A 493 -13.28 40.62 3.14
N GLU A 494 -12.96 40.53 1.85
CA GLU A 494 -13.55 41.34 0.77
C GLU A 494 -14.97 40.90 0.42
N HIS A 495 -15.24 39.59 0.40
CA HIS A 495 -16.56 39.02 0.07
C HIS A 495 -17.54 39.01 1.25
N ALA A 496 -17.04 39.13 2.49
CA ALA A 496 -17.83 39.23 3.70
C ALA A 496 -18.93 40.31 3.60
N ALA A 497 -20.18 39.91 3.82
CA ALA A 497 -21.33 40.81 3.73
C ALA A 497 -21.33 41.86 4.84
N ALA A 498 -21.72 43.09 4.51
CA ALA A 498 -21.80 44.22 5.46
C ALA A 498 -22.85 44.05 6.59
N ALA A 499 -23.55 42.92 6.63
CA ALA A 499 -24.47 42.52 7.69
C ALA A 499 -23.86 41.51 8.69
N SER A 500 -22.70 40.93 8.39
CA SER A 500 -22.12 39.80 9.15
C SER A 500 -21.10 40.20 10.22
N LEU A 501 -20.48 41.37 10.08
CA LEU A 501 -19.63 42.01 11.09
C LEU A 501 -19.77 43.53 10.94
N PRO A 502 -19.50 44.35 11.99
CA PRO A 502 -19.52 45.80 11.87
C PRO A 502 -18.57 46.31 10.78
N ALA A 503 -18.98 47.33 10.03
CA ALA A 503 -18.19 47.84 8.90
C ALA A 503 -16.80 48.37 9.31
N GLU A 504 -16.69 48.96 10.51
CA GLU A 504 -15.42 49.40 11.09
C GLU A 504 -14.51 48.20 11.41
N THR A 505 -15.08 47.10 11.94
CA THR A 505 -14.38 45.83 12.20
C THR A 505 -13.84 45.22 10.92
N LEU A 506 -14.63 45.16 9.85
CA LEU A 506 -14.18 44.65 8.55
C LEU A 506 -13.10 45.54 7.93
N GLY A 507 -13.20 46.87 8.09
CA GLY A 507 -12.16 47.81 7.67
C GLY A 507 -10.84 47.61 8.41
N GLU A 508 -10.87 47.48 9.74
CA GLU A 508 -9.67 47.23 10.56
C GLU A 508 -9.07 45.84 10.28
N ALA A 509 -9.91 44.82 10.07
CA ALA A 509 -9.47 43.47 9.71
C ALA A 509 -8.74 43.44 8.36
N ARG A 510 -9.32 44.04 7.31
CA ARG A 510 -8.68 44.16 5.99
C ARG A 510 -7.35 44.90 6.09
N ARG A 511 -7.31 46.01 6.85
CA ARG A 511 -6.08 46.78 7.08
C ARG A 511 -4.97 45.94 7.71
N LEU A 512 -5.26 45.19 8.78
CA LEU A 512 -4.26 44.35 9.48
C LEU A 512 -3.67 43.27 8.56
N VAL A 513 -4.52 42.64 7.74
CA VAL A 513 -4.06 41.65 6.75
C VAL A 513 -3.23 42.31 5.65
N GLN A 514 -3.66 43.46 5.12
CA GLN A 514 -2.92 44.21 4.10
C GLN A 514 -1.57 44.75 4.59
N GLU A 515 -1.47 45.20 5.85
CA GLU A 515 -0.22 45.63 6.47
C GLU A 515 0.79 44.46 6.57
N GLN A 516 0.34 43.27 6.96
CA GLN A 516 1.19 42.07 6.92
C GLN A 516 1.53 41.60 5.50
N LEU A 517 0.58 41.68 4.57
CA LEU A 517 0.79 41.28 3.17
C LEU A 517 1.89 42.14 2.53
N ALA A 518 1.88 43.45 2.77
CA ALA A 518 2.91 44.38 2.31
C ALA A 518 4.31 44.09 2.93
N GLU A 519 4.39 43.65 4.19
CA GLU A 519 5.68 43.24 4.80
C GLU A 519 6.27 41.98 4.12
N VAL A 520 5.42 41.05 3.66
CA VAL A 520 5.86 39.82 2.97
C VAL A 520 6.09 40.05 1.47
N GLU A 521 5.38 40.96 0.81
CA GLU A 521 5.63 41.34 -0.60
C GLU A 521 6.94 42.12 -0.79
N GLY A 522 7.44 42.79 0.25
CA GLY A 522 8.75 43.47 0.23
C GLY A 522 9.98 42.55 0.09
N GLN A 523 9.83 41.23 -0.01
CA GLN A 523 10.95 40.26 0.04
C GLN A 523 11.09 39.30 -1.15
N GLY A 524 10.27 39.36 -2.22
CA GLY A 524 10.42 38.43 -3.35
C GLY A 524 9.69 38.82 -4.63
N SER A 525 10.39 38.80 -5.78
CA SER A 525 9.85 39.15 -7.10
C SER A 525 9.27 37.94 -7.86
N GLY A 526 7.95 37.91 -8.08
CA GLY A 526 7.29 36.85 -8.85
C GLY A 526 5.77 36.98 -9.01
N ALA A 527 5.23 38.20 -9.14
CA ALA A 527 3.84 38.50 -8.80
C ALA A 527 2.72 38.05 -9.77
N GLU A 528 2.96 37.92 -11.09
CA GLU A 528 1.86 37.86 -12.08
C GLU A 528 1.25 36.46 -12.37
N GLN A 529 1.74 35.38 -11.76
CA GLN A 529 1.22 34.01 -12.01
C GLN A 529 0.51 33.33 -10.83
N GLY A 530 0.64 33.84 -9.59
CA GLY A 530 -0.07 33.29 -8.44
C GLY A 530 -1.57 33.61 -8.43
N GLU A 531 -1.92 34.84 -8.82
CA GLU A 531 -3.26 35.43 -8.66
C GLU A 531 -4.38 34.65 -9.37
N ARG A 532 -4.09 34.08 -10.55
CA ARG A 532 -5.08 33.36 -11.37
C ARG A 532 -5.39 31.94 -10.87
N THR A 533 -4.45 31.28 -10.19
CA THR A 533 -4.62 29.90 -9.74
C THR A 533 -5.33 29.84 -8.38
N GLY A 534 -5.12 30.84 -7.53
CA GLY A 534 -5.79 30.94 -6.21
C GLY A 534 -7.32 30.91 -6.31
N ARG A 535 -7.91 31.64 -7.27
CA ARG A 535 -9.38 31.75 -7.44
C ARG A 535 -10.08 30.49 -7.96
N ARG A 536 -9.37 29.41 -8.33
CA ARG A 536 -10.00 28.19 -8.87
C ARG A 536 -10.00 27.00 -7.91
N LEU A 537 -9.11 26.99 -6.91
CA LEU A 537 -8.97 25.91 -5.93
C LEU A 537 -9.47 26.34 -4.52
N VAL A 538 -10.61 27.03 -4.52
CA VAL A 538 -11.45 27.32 -3.34
C VAL A 538 -12.85 26.68 -3.48
N GLN A 539 -13.29 26.37 -4.71
CA GLN A 539 -14.66 25.89 -4.97
C GLN A 539 -14.84 24.36 -4.96
N GLU A 540 -13.76 23.59 -5.00
CA GLU A 540 -13.79 22.12 -5.09
C GLU A 540 -13.04 21.49 -3.91
N GLN A 541 -13.65 21.63 -2.72
CA GLN A 541 -13.79 20.63 -1.65
C GLN A 541 -12.53 19.85 -1.25
N LEU A 542 -11.92 20.04 -0.07
CA LEU A 542 -12.50 19.86 1.27
C LEU A 542 -13.45 18.65 1.37
N ALA A 543 -12.88 17.44 1.44
CA ALA A 543 -13.36 16.29 2.25
C ALA A 543 -12.52 15.01 1.98
N GLU A 544 -11.29 14.94 2.50
CA GLU A 544 -10.57 13.68 2.72
C GLU A 544 -11.07 13.01 4.05
N VAL A 545 -11.19 11.67 4.07
CA VAL A 545 -10.65 10.71 5.10
C VAL A 545 -11.10 10.90 6.61
N GLU A 546 -11.63 9.94 7.40
CA GLU A 546 -11.18 8.61 7.98
C GLU A 546 -10.03 8.72 9.05
N GLY A 547 -9.62 7.76 9.93
CA GLY A 547 -10.19 6.46 10.41
C GLY A 547 -9.28 5.54 11.30
N GLU A 548 -9.12 4.23 10.97
CA GLU A 548 -8.35 3.07 11.59
C GLU A 548 -8.62 2.42 13.03
N GLY A 549 -8.25 1.12 13.23
CA GLY A 549 -8.02 0.33 14.50
C GLY A 549 -9.21 -0.48 15.12
N SER A 550 -9.14 -1.64 15.85
CA SER A 550 -8.20 -2.77 16.21
C SER A 550 -9.08 -4.04 16.57
N GLY A 551 -8.72 -5.32 16.87
CA GLY A 551 -7.54 -6.21 17.13
C GLY A 551 -7.92 -7.74 16.98
N ALA A 552 -7.07 -8.77 17.22
CA ALA A 552 -7.16 -10.12 16.54
C ALA A 552 -6.78 -11.43 17.31
N GLU A 553 -7.24 -12.67 16.92
CA GLU A 553 -6.55 -13.98 17.29
C GLU A 553 -6.85 -15.33 16.53
N ARG A 554 -6.20 -16.47 16.93
CA ARG A 554 -5.80 -17.65 16.08
C ARG A 554 -5.61 -19.02 16.84
N GLY A 555 -5.45 -20.14 16.12
CA GLY A 555 -4.91 -21.46 16.57
C GLY A 555 -4.52 -22.34 15.35
N GLU A 556 -3.99 -23.58 15.39
CA GLU A 556 -3.40 -24.48 16.43
C GLU A 556 -2.69 -25.69 15.73
N ARG A 557 -1.42 -26.05 16.06
CA ARG A 557 -0.64 -27.27 15.62
C ARG A 557 0.72 -27.36 16.37
N THR A 558 1.50 -28.47 16.45
CA THR A 558 1.26 -29.96 16.53
C THR A 558 2.57 -30.69 16.94
N GLY A 559 2.58 -31.40 18.07
CA GLY A 559 3.76 -31.39 18.97
C GLY A 559 4.90 -32.44 18.93
N GLU A 560 4.85 -33.59 18.24
CA GLU A 560 5.93 -34.60 18.41
C GLU A 560 7.29 -34.16 17.81
N GLY A 561 7.29 -33.52 16.64
CA GLY A 561 8.52 -32.96 16.05
C GLY A 561 9.01 -31.69 16.76
N GLU A 562 8.11 -30.97 17.42
CA GLU A 562 8.42 -29.72 18.14
C GLU A 562 9.21 -30.01 19.44
N ALA A 563 8.91 -31.13 20.11
CA ALA A 563 9.61 -31.54 21.34
C ALA A 563 11.11 -31.81 21.12
N LEU A 564 11.45 -32.55 20.05
CA LEU A 564 12.84 -32.94 19.76
C LEU A 564 13.69 -31.73 19.30
N LEU A 565 13.07 -30.78 18.60
CA LEU A 565 13.69 -29.49 18.28
C LEU A 565 13.86 -28.62 19.54
N ALA A 566 12.89 -28.61 20.46
CA ALA A 566 12.99 -27.86 21.70
C ALA A 566 14.19 -28.29 22.56
N GLU A 567 14.44 -29.59 22.72
CA GLU A 567 15.60 -30.12 23.46
C GLU A 567 16.95 -29.71 22.84
N GLU A 568 17.13 -29.83 21.51
CA GLU A 568 18.37 -29.37 20.85
C GLU A 568 18.57 -27.86 21.04
N THR A 569 17.48 -27.10 20.95
CA THR A 569 17.50 -25.63 21.03
C THR A 569 17.83 -25.13 22.44
N GLU A 570 17.21 -25.70 23.47
CA GLU A 570 17.49 -25.38 24.88
C GLU A 570 18.95 -25.72 25.25
N ALA A 571 19.48 -26.83 24.73
CA ALA A 571 20.89 -27.18 24.86
C ALA A 571 21.83 -26.21 24.12
N ILE A 572 21.43 -25.60 23.00
CA ILE A 572 22.19 -24.53 22.32
C ILE A 572 22.16 -23.25 23.18
N GLN A 573 20.99 -22.86 23.68
CA GLN A 573 20.81 -21.67 24.53
C GLN A 573 21.74 -21.70 25.75
N GLU A 574 21.72 -22.78 26.54
CA GLU A 574 22.60 -22.94 27.73
C GLU A 574 24.09 -22.72 27.41
N ARG A 575 24.56 -23.12 26.22
CA ARG A 575 25.98 -23.00 25.83
C ARG A 575 26.34 -21.55 25.51
N LEU A 576 25.49 -20.86 24.74
CA LEU A 576 25.70 -19.47 24.35
C LEU A 576 25.62 -18.54 25.57
N GLU A 577 24.68 -18.79 26.49
CA GLU A 577 24.60 -18.12 27.80
C GLU A 577 25.85 -18.35 28.65
N ARG A 578 26.39 -19.58 28.67
CA ARG A 578 27.61 -19.94 29.42
C ARG A 578 28.88 -19.29 28.86
N TRP A 579 28.85 -18.80 27.63
CA TRP A 579 29.88 -17.92 27.04
C TRP A 579 29.56 -16.42 27.19
N GLY A 580 28.39 -16.08 27.75
CA GLY A 580 27.91 -14.71 27.95
C GLY A 580 27.45 -13.99 26.69
N ILE A 581 27.13 -14.74 25.62
CA ILE A 581 26.59 -14.17 24.38
C ILE A 581 25.14 -13.74 24.64
N PRO A 582 24.79 -12.44 24.46
CA PRO A 582 23.47 -11.91 24.81
C PRO A 582 22.43 -12.36 23.78
N ILE A 583 21.82 -13.52 24.02
CA ILE A 583 20.85 -14.16 23.12
C ILE A 583 19.50 -14.45 23.79
N VAL A 584 19.33 -14.25 25.10
CA VAL A 584 18.15 -14.71 25.85
C VAL A 584 16.90 -13.90 25.48
N ALA A 585 16.99 -12.58 25.48
CA ALA A 585 15.93 -11.70 24.99
C ALA A 585 15.65 -11.87 23.49
N LEU A 586 16.68 -12.24 22.71
CA LEU A 586 16.50 -12.60 21.31
C LEU A 586 15.69 -13.91 21.19
N PHE A 587 15.98 -14.86 22.07
CA PHE A 587 15.48 -16.23 22.03
C PHE A 587 14.02 -16.35 22.48
N GLU A 588 13.65 -15.77 23.62
CA GLU A 588 12.27 -15.82 24.12
C GLU A 588 11.27 -15.24 23.11
N GLU A 589 11.60 -14.10 22.51
CA GLU A 589 10.72 -13.43 21.52
C GLU A 589 10.72 -14.17 20.17
N LEU A 590 11.86 -14.71 19.70
CA LEU A 590 11.88 -15.54 18.48
C LEU A 590 11.14 -16.88 18.67
N ARG A 591 11.20 -17.48 19.86
CA ARG A 591 10.47 -18.71 20.21
C ARG A 591 8.96 -18.46 20.32
N ALA A 592 8.53 -17.29 20.77
CA ALA A 592 7.14 -16.87 20.76
C ALA A 592 6.62 -16.52 19.34
N ALA A 593 7.50 -15.98 18.48
CA ALA A 593 7.14 -15.51 17.14
C ALA A 593 7.14 -16.59 16.05
N VAL A 594 7.66 -17.80 16.33
CA VAL A 594 7.83 -18.88 15.34
C VAL A 594 7.10 -20.15 15.78
N PRO A 595 5.91 -20.44 15.23
CA PRO A 595 5.30 -21.77 15.29
C PRO A 595 6.20 -22.81 14.61
N GLY A 596 6.22 -24.06 15.12
CA GLY A 596 7.03 -25.13 14.55
C GLY A 596 6.69 -25.42 13.09
N GLY A 597 7.71 -25.77 12.30
CA GLY A 597 7.55 -26.20 10.90
C GLY A 597 7.42 -25.09 9.86
N THR A 598 7.95 -23.88 10.12
CA THR A 598 8.12 -22.86 9.07
C THR A 598 9.58 -22.77 8.59
N ALA A 599 9.78 -22.66 7.27
CA ALA A 599 11.11 -22.55 6.66
C ALA A 599 11.93 -21.31 7.12
N HIS A 600 11.26 -20.30 7.70
CA HIS A 600 11.92 -19.18 8.35
C HIS A 600 12.45 -19.56 9.74
N GLY A 601 11.70 -20.35 10.51
CA GLY A 601 12.19 -20.99 11.72
C GLY A 601 13.43 -21.85 11.43
N ASP A 602 13.36 -22.73 10.42
CA ASP A 602 14.49 -23.57 9.99
C ASP A 602 15.74 -22.75 9.64
N SER A 603 15.57 -21.58 9.01
CA SER A 603 16.68 -20.72 8.59
C SER A 603 17.28 -19.87 9.71
N ILE A 604 16.48 -19.51 10.74
CA ILE A 604 16.97 -18.88 11.96
C ILE A 604 17.65 -19.93 12.86
N PHE A 605 17.05 -21.11 13.00
CA PHE A 605 17.62 -22.27 13.70
C PHE A 605 18.95 -22.73 13.08
N LYS A 606 19.07 -22.70 11.75
CA LYS A 606 20.35 -22.87 11.07
C LYS A 606 21.36 -21.81 11.50
N ALA A 607 21.00 -20.52 11.47
CA ALA A 607 21.89 -19.44 11.89
C ALA A 607 22.31 -19.51 13.38
N TRP A 608 21.47 -20.09 14.25
CA TRP A 608 21.85 -20.43 15.64
C TRP A 608 22.89 -21.55 15.69
N ARG A 609 22.71 -22.63 14.92
CA ARG A 609 23.67 -23.75 14.85
C ARG A 609 25.00 -23.29 14.24
N ASP A 610 24.96 -22.45 13.20
CA ASP A 610 26.14 -21.82 12.60
C ASP A 610 26.90 -20.95 13.64
N LEU A 611 26.19 -20.26 14.55
CA LEU A 611 26.81 -19.45 15.62
C LEU A 611 27.42 -20.29 16.75
N ASP A 612 26.73 -21.34 17.21
CA ASP A 612 27.27 -22.30 18.19
C ASP A 612 28.52 -23.01 17.62
N GLN A 613 28.54 -23.35 16.33
CA GLN A 613 29.72 -23.90 15.67
C GLN A 613 30.90 -22.89 15.67
N LEU A 614 30.70 -21.66 15.21
CA LEU A 614 31.75 -20.63 15.20
C LEU A 614 32.32 -20.36 16.60
N ALA A 615 31.45 -20.28 17.62
CA ALA A 615 31.85 -20.05 19.00
C ALA A 615 32.67 -21.22 19.59
N ARG A 616 32.49 -22.45 19.11
CA ARG A 616 33.33 -23.62 19.47
C ARG A 616 34.67 -23.66 18.74
N GLU A 617 34.67 -23.31 17.46
CA GLU A 617 35.85 -23.44 16.59
C GLU A 617 36.87 -22.30 16.80
N HIS A 618 36.38 -21.08 17.05
CA HIS A 618 37.21 -19.88 17.19
C HIS A 618 37.16 -19.25 18.60
N GLY A 619 36.17 -19.62 19.41
CA GLY A 619 35.90 -19.01 20.72
C GLY A 619 34.88 -17.85 20.64
N PRO A 620 34.28 -17.47 21.78
CA PRO A 620 33.22 -16.45 21.82
C PRO A 620 33.73 -15.04 21.47
N SER A 621 34.95 -14.70 21.88
CA SER A 621 35.58 -13.40 21.64
C SER A 621 36.22 -13.23 20.25
N ALA A 622 36.07 -14.21 19.34
CA ALA A 622 36.62 -14.16 17.98
C ALA A 622 35.82 -13.22 17.05
N ALA A 623 36.51 -12.66 16.05
CA ALA A 623 35.89 -11.76 15.07
C ALA A 623 34.84 -12.49 14.21
N GLU A 624 35.11 -13.75 13.88
CA GLU A 624 34.24 -14.67 13.14
C GLU A 624 32.93 -14.92 13.89
N THR A 625 33.01 -15.12 15.21
CA THR A 625 31.86 -15.29 16.11
C THR A 625 31.07 -13.98 16.27
N GLY A 626 31.75 -12.84 16.39
CA GLY A 626 31.12 -11.52 16.38
C GLY A 626 30.36 -11.24 15.08
N ALA A 627 30.95 -11.55 13.93
CA ALA A 627 30.29 -11.46 12.63
C ALA A 627 29.12 -12.45 12.50
N GLY A 628 29.23 -13.65 13.09
CA GLY A 628 28.13 -14.62 13.20
C GLY A 628 26.94 -14.07 13.98
N PHE A 629 27.21 -13.50 15.16
CA PHE A 629 26.20 -12.86 16.01
C PHE A 629 25.52 -11.69 15.29
N LEU A 630 26.28 -10.83 14.60
CA LEU A 630 25.72 -9.72 13.81
C LEU A 630 24.85 -10.20 12.64
N ARG A 631 25.24 -11.26 11.92
CA ARG A 631 24.40 -11.87 10.87
C ARG A 631 23.08 -12.39 11.45
N LEU A 632 23.13 -13.06 12.59
CA LEU A 632 21.94 -13.55 13.29
C LEU A 632 21.04 -12.40 13.74
N LEU A 633 21.60 -11.38 14.40
CA LEU A 633 20.87 -10.22 14.91
C LEU A 633 20.18 -9.44 13.78
N ARG A 634 20.88 -9.19 12.67
CA ARG A 634 20.29 -8.61 11.44
C ARG A 634 19.09 -9.44 10.96
N ARG A 635 19.24 -10.76 10.86
CA ARG A 635 18.18 -11.68 10.40
C ARG A 635 16.97 -11.71 11.34
N ALA A 636 17.20 -11.65 12.65
CA ALA A 636 16.15 -11.60 13.67
C ALA A 636 15.36 -10.29 13.61
N LEU A 637 16.05 -9.15 13.51
CA LEU A 637 15.40 -7.82 13.43
C LEU A 637 14.57 -7.66 12.15
N ALA A 638 15.12 -8.10 11.01
CA ALA A 638 14.44 -8.04 9.72
C ALA A 638 13.18 -8.92 9.66
N SER A 639 13.17 -10.09 10.31
CA SER A 639 12.13 -11.11 10.09
C SER A 639 10.74 -10.67 10.56
N GLN A 640 10.59 -10.04 11.74
CA GLN A 640 9.25 -9.80 12.31
C GLN A 640 8.99 -8.44 12.99
N ARG A 641 9.94 -7.50 13.14
CA ARG A 641 9.83 -6.36 14.10
C ARG A 641 9.53 -6.90 15.52
N PRO A 642 10.54 -7.35 16.28
CA PRO A 642 10.36 -7.62 17.71
C PRO A 642 9.73 -6.43 18.43
N SER A 643 8.96 -6.69 19.49
CA SER A 643 8.17 -5.67 20.19
C SER A 643 9.03 -4.53 20.77
N GLN A 644 8.47 -3.36 21.08
CA GLN A 644 9.25 -2.32 21.77
C GLN A 644 9.80 -2.81 23.12
N ARG A 645 9.10 -3.75 23.78
CA ARG A 645 9.55 -4.42 25.00
C ARG A 645 10.74 -5.35 24.73
N ALA A 646 10.67 -6.14 23.67
CA ALA A 646 11.77 -6.98 23.19
C ALA A 646 13.02 -6.16 22.86
N LEU A 647 12.86 -5.12 22.05
CA LEU A 647 13.97 -4.27 21.61
C LEU A 647 14.67 -3.59 22.79
N ARG A 648 13.92 -3.12 23.80
CA ARG A 648 14.50 -2.61 25.06
C ARG A 648 15.26 -3.70 25.81
N ARG A 649 14.67 -4.89 25.99
CA ARG A 649 15.33 -6.01 26.68
C ARG A 649 16.59 -6.50 25.95
N ILE A 650 16.60 -6.48 24.62
CA ILE A 650 17.77 -6.78 23.78
C ILE A 650 18.84 -5.69 23.95
N LEU A 651 18.46 -4.41 24.07
CA LEU A 651 19.41 -3.34 24.41
C LEU A 651 19.97 -3.49 25.81
N GLU A 652 19.14 -3.80 26.81
CA GLU A 652 19.54 -4.06 28.19
C GLU A 652 20.54 -5.23 28.27
N GLU A 653 20.29 -6.36 27.58
CA GLU A 653 21.23 -7.48 27.49
C GLU A 653 22.51 -7.11 26.71
N LEU A 654 22.42 -6.35 25.61
CA LEU A 654 23.60 -5.84 24.88
C LEU A 654 24.41 -4.83 25.69
N GLU A 655 23.79 -4.08 26.60
CA GLU A 655 24.42 -3.12 27.50
C GLU A 655 25.12 -3.81 28.67
N HIS A 656 24.52 -4.84 29.24
CA HIS A 656 25.09 -5.69 30.30
C HIS A 656 26.08 -6.76 29.80
N ALA A 657 26.12 -7.06 28.49
CA ALA A 657 27.04 -8.03 27.90
C ALA A 657 28.51 -7.77 28.28
N ALA A 658 29.17 -8.77 28.86
CA ALA A 658 30.54 -8.64 29.33
C ALA A 658 31.54 -8.54 28.16
N ALA A 659 32.55 -7.69 28.30
CA ALA A 659 33.58 -7.46 27.28
C ALA A 659 34.49 -8.67 26.97
N ALA A 660 34.26 -9.82 27.62
CA ALA A 660 34.92 -11.09 27.35
C ALA A 660 34.12 -12.02 26.40
N SER A 661 32.86 -11.69 26.10
CA SER A 661 31.89 -12.61 25.49
C SER A 661 31.69 -12.43 23.98
N LEU A 662 31.96 -11.24 23.44
CA LEU A 662 31.95 -10.93 22.02
C LEU A 662 32.95 -9.79 21.75
N PRO A 663 33.47 -9.62 20.51
CA PRO A 663 34.28 -8.47 20.15
C PRO A 663 33.59 -7.13 20.47
N ALA A 664 34.32 -6.19 21.07
CA ALA A 664 33.77 -4.88 21.44
C ALA A 664 33.22 -4.09 20.23
N GLU A 665 33.81 -4.28 19.05
CA GLU A 665 33.34 -3.71 17.79
C GLU A 665 31.97 -4.29 17.39
N ALA A 666 31.81 -5.62 17.47
CA ALA A 666 30.55 -6.30 17.18
C ALA A 666 29.44 -5.96 18.19
N LEU A 667 29.78 -5.82 19.48
CA LEU A 667 28.84 -5.31 20.49
C LEU A 667 28.44 -3.85 20.21
N GLY A 668 29.39 -3.00 19.80
CA GLY A 668 29.11 -1.62 19.41
C GLY A 668 28.21 -1.50 18.17
N GLU A 669 28.44 -2.34 17.16
CA GLU A 669 27.62 -2.43 15.95
C GLU A 669 26.22 -2.98 16.27
N ALA A 670 26.12 -4.03 17.09
CA ALA A 670 24.86 -4.60 17.55
C ALA A 670 24.00 -3.57 18.31
N ARG A 671 24.60 -2.81 19.25
CA ARG A 671 23.90 -1.72 19.95
C ARG A 671 23.37 -0.67 18.97
N ARG A 672 24.18 -0.21 18.01
CA ARG A 672 23.73 0.75 16.97
C ARG A 672 22.57 0.20 16.14
N LEU A 673 22.66 -1.07 15.73
CA LEU A 673 21.67 -1.74 14.89
C LEU A 673 20.30 -1.90 15.60
N VAL A 674 20.29 -2.17 16.90
CA VAL A 674 19.04 -2.22 17.68
C VAL A 674 18.54 -0.81 18.01
N GLN A 675 19.44 0.15 18.33
CA GLN A 675 19.09 1.56 18.57
C GLN A 675 18.46 2.23 17.34
N SER A 676 18.94 1.93 16.13
CA SER A 676 18.31 2.40 14.88
C SER A 676 16.89 1.84 14.72
N VAL A 677 16.66 0.56 15.06
CA VAL A 677 15.32 -0.05 14.98
C VAL A 677 14.36 0.49 16.05
N THR A 678 14.85 0.84 17.26
CA THR A 678 14.02 1.50 18.28
C THR A 678 13.65 2.95 17.98
N SER A 679 14.31 3.58 17.01
CA SER A 679 14.08 5.00 16.71
C SER A 679 12.77 5.19 15.94
N GLU A 680 11.82 5.90 16.54
CA GLU A 680 10.47 6.12 16.00
C GLU A 680 10.46 6.78 14.60
N ALA A 681 11.45 7.63 14.33
CA ALA A 681 11.70 8.19 13.00
C ALA A 681 12.12 7.12 11.96
N MET A 682 12.89 6.09 12.36
CA MET A 682 13.27 4.99 11.48
C MET A 682 12.18 3.95 11.30
N LEU A 683 11.25 3.79 12.24
CA LEU A 683 10.02 3.01 12.00
C LEU A 683 9.16 3.63 10.88
N LYS A 684 9.16 4.96 10.75
CA LYS A 684 8.54 5.65 9.60
C LYS A 684 9.33 5.46 8.30
N VAL A 685 10.67 5.48 8.35
CA VAL A 685 11.52 5.16 7.17
C VAL A 685 11.33 3.70 6.72
N ALA A 686 11.25 2.75 7.64
CA ALA A 686 11.01 1.33 7.37
C ALA A 686 9.53 0.97 7.12
N ASN A 687 8.62 1.96 7.12
CA ASN A 687 7.27 1.87 6.56
C ASN A 687 7.18 2.50 5.15
N LYS A 688 8.21 3.24 4.71
CA LYS A 688 8.30 3.75 3.35
C LYS A 688 8.50 2.55 2.41
N ALA A 689 7.86 2.58 1.24
CA ALA A 689 8.15 1.59 0.21
C ALA A 689 9.65 1.61 -0.14
N PRO A 690 10.27 0.44 -0.39
CA PRO A 690 11.65 0.39 -0.90
C PRO A 690 11.75 1.21 -2.18
N SER A 691 12.92 1.81 -2.42
CA SER A 691 13.18 2.59 -3.63
C SER A 691 13.34 1.69 -4.85
N LEU A 692 12.23 1.13 -5.33
CA LEU A 692 12.17 0.37 -6.57
C LEU A 692 12.51 1.31 -7.73
N ASP A 693 13.54 0.95 -8.51
CA ASP A 693 13.86 1.68 -9.72
C ASP A 693 13.10 1.05 -10.89
N LEU A 694 12.04 1.73 -11.32
CA LEU A 694 11.18 1.34 -12.43
C LEU A 694 11.57 2.04 -13.76
N THR A 695 12.65 2.83 -13.78
CA THR A 695 13.06 3.64 -14.96
C THR A 695 13.61 2.81 -16.12
N TYR A 696 13.74 1.48 -15.97
CA TYR A 696 14.17 0.57 -17.02
C TYR A 696 13.25 0.53 -18.26
N SER A 697 12.07 1.15 -18.18
CA SER A 697 11.14 1.38 -19.29
C SER A 697 11.69 2.28 -20.42
N GLU A 698 12.78 3.04 -20.21
CA GLU A 698 13.35 3.93 -21.25
C GLU A 698 13.98 3.21 -22.47
N SER A 699 13.99 1.88 -22.50
CA SER A 699 14.14 1.17 -23.77
C SER A 699 12.76 0.79 -24.30
N ASP A 700 12.39 1.29 -25.49
CA ASP A 700 11.21 0.87 -26.26
C ASP A 700 11.11 -0.64 -26.54
N GLU A 701 12.14 -1.42 -26.21
CA GLU A 701 12.29 -2.85 -26.50
C GLU A 701 11.55 -3.76 -25.50
N ILE A 702 10.56 -4.50 -25.99
CA ILE A 702 9.79 -5.52 -25.29
C ILE A 702 10.09 -6.89 -25.91
N TYR A 703 10.49 -7.85 -25.08
CA TYR A 703 10.81 -9.20 -25.50
C TYR A 703 9.54 -10.06 -25.60
N VAL A 704 9.44 -10.84 -26.68
CA VAL A 704 8.28 -11.70 -26.97
C VAL A 704 8.72 -13.10 -27.41
N GLU A 705 8.04 -14.14 -26.91
CA GLU A 705 8.32 -15.56 -27.25
C GLU A 705 7.41 -16.09 -28.39
N ASN A 706 6.46 -15.26 -28.84
CA ASN A 706 5.44 -15.55 -29.86
C ASN A 706 5.59 -14.66 -31.11
N ALA A 707 6.78 -14.14 -31.39
CA ALA A 707 7.03 -13.19 -32.49
C ALA A 707 6.52 -13.68 -33.85
N GLY A 708 6.56 -15.00 -34.07
CA GLY A 708 6.10 -15.66 -35.28
C GLY A 708 4.58 -15.58 -35.53
N LEU A 709 3.79 -15.18 -34.53
CA LEU A 709 2.37 -14.81 -34.68
C LEU A 709 2.13 -13.86 -35.87
N VAL A 710 3.10 -12.99 -36.17
CA VAL A 710 3.05 -12.06 -37.30
C VAL A 710 2.88 -12.74 -38.67
N ILE A 711 3.27 -14.02 -38.82
CA ILE A 711 3.08 -14.79 -40.06
C ILE A 711 1.58 -14.93 -40.41
N LEU A 712 0.70 -14.97 -39.40
CA LEU A 712 -0.74 -15.16 -39.57
C LEU A 712 -1.47 -13.92 -40.13
N TRP A 713 -0.79 -12.76 -40.23
CA TRP A 713 -1.42 -11.46 -40.50
C TRP A 713 -2.43 -11.42 -41.67
N PRO A 714 -2.25 -12.10 -42.83
CA PRO A 714 -3.20 -12.01 -43.94
C PRO A 714 -4.57 -12.65 -43.62
N PHE A 715 -4.61 -13.56 -42.65
CA PHE A 715 -5.79 -14.39 -42.34
C PHE A 715 -6.61 -13.83 -41.18
N LEU A 716 -6.03 -12.96 -40.33
CA LEU A 716 -6.66 -12.45 -39.11
C LEU A 716 -7.94 -11.66 -39.38
N GLY A 717 -7.99 -10.89 -40.48
CA GLY A 717 -9.18 -10.16 -40.90
C GLY A 717 -10.40 -11.06 -41.06
N HIS A 718 -10.28 -12.09 -41.89
CA HIS A 718 -11.38 -13.01 -42.16
C HIS A 718 -11.71 -13.92 -40.97
N ALA A 719 -10.72 -14.27 -40.15
CA ALA A 719 -10.95 -15.03 -38.92
C ALA A 719 -11.76 -14.24 -37.89
N PHE A 720 -11.47 -12.94 -37.69
CA PHE A 720 -12.23 -12.09 -36.78
C PHE A 720 -13.63 -11.77 -37.31
N GLU A 721 -13.83 -11.74 -38.62
CA GLU A 721 -15.16 -11.66 -39.25
C GLU A 721 -15.99 -12.93 -38.97
N ARG A 722 -15.39 -14.12 -39.15
CA ARG A 722 -16.03 -15.44 -38.89
C ARG A 722 -16.35 -15.67 -37.41
N LEU A 723 -15.45 -15.23 -36.52
CA LEU A 723 -15.64 -15.23 -35.07
C LEU A 723 -16.57 -14.11 -34.58
N GLU A 724 -17.18 -13.34 -35.48
CA GLU A 724 -18.09 -12.24 -35.16
C GLU A 724 -17.50 -11.14 -34.25
N LEU A 725 -16.17 -11.00 -34.22
CA LEU A 725 -15.47 -9.98 -33.43
C LEU A 725 -15.39 -8.62 -34.16
N THR A 726 -15.39 -8.65 -35.49
CA THR A 726 -15.32 -7.47 -36.35
C THR A 726 -16.57 -7.31 -37.23
N ALA A 727 -16.85 -6.07 -37.61
CA ALA A 727 -17.83 -5.67 -38.62
C ALA A 727 -17.28 -4.43 -39.36
N ASP A 728 -17.54 -4.32 -40.66
CA ASP A 728 -17.06 -3.20 -41.51
C ASP A 728 -15.55 -2.85 -41.33
N LYS A 729 -14.74 -3.88 -41.10
CA LYS A 729 -13.28 -3.82 -40.84
C LYS A 729 -12.87 -3.12 -39.52
N GLN A 730 -13.77 -2.99 -38.56
CA GLN A 730 -13.48 -2.52 -37.20
C GLN A 730 -13.96 -3.55 -36.17
N PHE A 731 -13.45 -3.51 -34.94
CA PHE A 731 -13.98 -4.33 -33.85
C PHE A 731 -15.36 -3.82 -33.43
N LYS A 732 -16.29 -4.73 -33.10
CA LYS A 732 -17.65 -4.36 -32.67
C LYS A 732 -17.63 -3.51 -31.39
N ASP A 733 -16.75 -3.86 -30.45
CA ASP A 733 -16.50 -3.14 -29.20
C ASP A 733 -15.12 -3.53 -28.60
N ARG A 734 -14.78 -2.99 -27.41
CA ARG A 734 -13.53 -3.30 -26.71
C ARG A 734 -13.43 -4.75 -26.20
N SER A 735 -14.55 -5.38 -25.83
CA SER A 735 -14.58 -6.78 -25.40
C SER A 735 -14.23 -7.70 -26.58
N ALA A 736 -14.78 -7.44 -27.76
CA ALA A 736 -14.42 -8.14 -29.00
C ALA A 736 -12.93 -7.94 -29.37
N GLN A 737 -12.38 -6.75 -29.15
CA GLN A 737 -10.95 -6.47 -29.36
C GLN A 737 -10.06 -7.22 -28.35
N HIS A 738 -10.43 -7.25 -27.06
CA HIS A 738 -9.74 -8.05 -26.05
C HIS A 738 -9.81 -9.56 -26.37
N ARG A 739 -10.99 -10.04 -26.80
CA ARG A 739 -11.18 -11.43 -27.20
C ARG A 739 -10.26 -11.81 -28.34
N ALA A 740 -10.14 -10.96 -29.35
CA ALA A 740 -9.21 -11.13 -30.45
C ALA A 740 -7.75 -11.21 -29.96
N VAL A 741 -7.31 -10.32 -29.06
CA VAL A 741 -5.94 -10.35 -28.49
C VAL A 741 -5.62 -11.68 -27.81
N GLY A 742 -6.53 -12.21 -26.97
CA GLY A 742 -6.29 -13.49 -26.29
C GLY A 742 -6.37 -14.70 -27.23
N LEU A 743 -7.28 -14.70 -28.20
CA LEU A 743 -7.37 -15.75 -29.22
C LEU A 743 -6.13 -15.78 -30.15
N LEU A 744 -5.49 -14.63 -30.40
CA LEU A 744 -4.19 -14.59 -31.08
C LEU A 744 -3.08 -15.32 -30.30
N GLN A 745 -3.11 -15.32 -28.96
CA GLN A 745 -2.16 -16.11 -28.18
C GLN A 745 -2.57 -17.58 -28.08
N TYR A 746 -3.87 -17.88 -27.95
CA TYR A 746 -4.37 -19.26 -28.01
C TYR A 746 -3.98 -19.99 -29.31
N LEU A 747 -3.99 -19.28 -30.46
CA LEU A 747 -3.46 -19.78 -31.73
C LEU A 747 -2.00 -20.28 -31.63
N VAL A 748 -1.18 -19.68 -30.77
CA VAL A 748 0.25 -19.99 -30.61
C VAL A 748 0.49 -21.05 -29.52
N THR A 749 -0.16 -20.94 -28.36
CA THR A 749 0.14 -21.73 -27.15
C THR A 749 -0.90 -22.75 -26.74
N GLU A 750 -2.13 -22.68 -27.27
CA GLU A 750 -3.32 -23.41 -26.76
C GLU A 750 -3.69 -23.09 -25.31
N ASP A 751 -3.12 -22.03 -24.73
CA ASP A 751 -3.49 -21.54 -23.40
C ASP A 751 -4.86 -20.89 -23.44
N GLY A 752 -5.83 -21.51 -22.76
CA GLY A 752 -7.21 -21.04 -22.68
C GLY A 752 -7.44 -19.81 -21.78
N SER A 753 -6.40 -19.29 -21.12
CA SER A 753 -6.44 -18.08 -20.29
C SER A 753 -5.05 -17.39 -20.25
N PRO A 754 -4.55 -16.89 -21.39
CA PRO A 754 -3.15 -16.47 -21.53
C PRO A 754 -2.81 -15.21 -20.71
N PRO A 755 -1.65 -15.16 -20.03
CA PRO A 755 -1.26 -14.04 -19.19
C PRO A 755 -0.83 -12.81 -19.99
N GLU A 756 -1.15 -11.60 -19.49
CA GLU A 756 -1.00 -10.32 -20.19
C GLU A 756 0.43 -10.06 -20.73
N PHE A 757 1.45 -10.49 -20.00
CA PHE A 757 2.85 -10.29 -20.38
C PHE A 757 3.29 -11.08 -21.63
N GLN A 758 2.52 -12.07 -22.08
CA GLN A 758 2.76 -12.76 -23.36
C GLN A 758 2.04 -12.09 -24.55
N LEU A 759 1.17 -11.11 -24.29
CA LEU A 759 0.31 -10.48 -25.29
C LEU A 759 0.85 -9.22 -26.00
N PRO A 760 2.03 -8.61 -25.74
CA PRO A 760 2.43 -7.35 -26.39
C PRO A 760 2.28 -7.32 -27.92
N LEU A 761 2.70 -8.37 -28.63
CA LEU A 761 2.52 -8.45 -30.09
C LEU A 761 1.06 -8.62 -30.50
N ALA A 762 0.27 -9.41 -29.77
CA ALA A 762 -1.16 -9.57 -30.02
C ALA A 762 -1.93 -8.26 -29.78
N LYS A 763 -1.59 -7.49 -28.73
CA LYS A 763 -2.10 -6.13 -28.48
C LYS A 763 -1.83 -5.22 -29.68
N VAL A 764 -0.58 -5.16 -30.17
CA VAL A 764 -0.21 -4.35 -31.35
C VAL A 764 -0.96 -4.77 -32.62
N LEU A 765 -1.05 -6.08 -32.91
CA LEU A 765 -1.77 -6.58 -34.10
C LEU A 765 -3.28 -6.28 -34.04
N CYS A 766 -3.89 -6.29 -32.85
CA CYS A 766 -5.29 -5.90 -32.65
C CYS A 766 -5.50 -4.39 -32.46
N GLY A 767 -4.46 -3.55 -32.47
CA GLY A 767 -4.60 -2.10 -32.23
C GLY A 767 -5.02 -1.75 -30.79
N LEU A 768 -4.67 -2.58 -29.81
CA LEU A 768 -4.83 -2.30 -28.38
C LEU A 768 -3.53 -1.68 -27.85
N ARG A 769 -3.62 -0.66 -26.99
CA ARG A 769 -2.44 -0.01 -26.39
C ARG A 769 -1.77 -0.97 -25.40
N LEU A 770 -0.43 -0.99 -25.38
CA LEU A 770 0.33 -1.90 -24.51
C LEU A 770 -0.02 -1.73 -23.03
N ALA A 771 -0.14 -0.49 -22.56
CA ALA A 771 -0.49 -0.15 -21.18
C ALA A 771 -2.00 -0.28 -20.85
N GLU A 772 -2.86 -0.68 -21.80
CA GLU A 772 -4.28 -0.98 -21.53
C GLU A 772 -4.38 -2.33 -20.81
N VAL A 773 -5.06 -2.39 -19.65
CA VAL A 773 -5.21 -3.62 -18.85
C VAL A 773 -5.95 -4.68 -19.66
N PHE A 774 -5.45 -5.92 -19.63
CA PHE A 774 -6.05 -7.00 -20.41
C PHE A 774 -7.06 -7.83 -19.61
N GLU A 775 -8.32 -7.78 -20.04
CA GLU A 775 -9.40 -8.64 -19.52
C GLU A 775 -9.90 -9.56 -20.65
N PHE A 776 -9.62 -10.87 -20.57
CA PHE A 776 -9.97 -11.84 -21.62
C PHE A 776 -11.44 -12.31 -21.61
N GLY A 777 -12.12 -12.15 -20.46
CA GLY A 777 -13.43 -12.74 -20.20
C GLY A 777 -13.34 -14.23 -19.81
N PRO A 778 -14.33 -15.07 -20.18
CA PRO A 778 -14.32 -16.51 -19.88
C PRO A 778 -13.21 -17.27 -20.65
N PRO A 779 -12.94 -18.54 -20.36
CA PRO A 779 -12.02 -19.36 -21.15
C PRO A 779 -12.42 -19.45 -22.64
N VAL A 780 -11.50 -19.92 -23.49
CA VAL A 780 -11.77 -20.21 -24.92
C VAL A 780 -12.87 -21.28 -25.05
N THR A 781 -13.87 -21.03 -25.89
CA THR A 781 -14.96 -21.96 -26.17
C THR A 781 -14.59 -22.97 -27.26
N GLU A 782 -15.31 -24.09 -27.34
CA GLU A 782 -15.08 -25.14 -28.36
C GLU A 782 -15.17 -24.58 -29.80
N VAL A 783 -16.13 -23.68 -30.06
CA VAL A 783 -16.31 -23.04 -31.38
C VAL A 783 -15.12 -22.13 -31.73
N GLU A 784 -14.62 -21.36 -30.77
CA GLU A 784 -13.44 -20.52 -30.96
C GLU A 784 -12.18 -21.37 -31.17
N ALA A 785 -12.07 -22.51 -30.47
CA ALA A 785 -10.97 -23.46 -30.63
C ALA A 785 -10.96 -24.15 -32.01
N GLU A 786 -12.13 -24.60 -32.50
CA GLU A 786 -12.29 -25.13 -33.86
C GLU A 786 -11.91 -24.09 -34.91
N GLU A 787 -12.37 -22.84 -34.78
CA GLU A 787 -12.01 -21.76 -35.71
C GLU A 787 -10.53 -21.38 -35.67
N CYS A 788 -9.90 -21.44 -34.49
CA CYS A 788 -8.45 -21.28 -34.37
C CYS A 788 -7.68 -22.42 -35.08
N ALA A 789 -8.14 -23.67 -34.96
CA ALA A 789 -7.58 -24.80 -35.69
C ALA A 789 -7.78 -24.68 -37.21
N ASN A 790 -8.98 -24.24 -37.64
CA ASN A 790 -9.31 -23.98 -39.05
C ASN A 790 -8.41 -22.91 -39.67
N LEU A 791 -8.09 -21.83 -38.93
CA LEU A 791 -7.13 -20.81 -39.36
C LEU A 791 -5.75 -21.42 -39.61
N LEU A 792 -5.20 -22.15 -38.65
CA LEU A 792 -3.85 -22.72 -38.76
C LEU A 792 -3.77 -23.76 -39.89
N ALA A 793 -4.80 -24.59 -40.06
CA ALA A 793 -4.92 -25.50 -41.19
C ALA A 793 -4.95 -24.75 -42.53
N ALA A 794 -5.69 -23.64 -42.62
CA ALA A 794 -5.74 -22.81 -43.82
C ALA A 794 -4.40 -22.13 -44.14
N VAL A 795 -3.65 -21.67 -43.13
CA VAL A 795 -2.31 -21.09 -43.33
C VAL A 795 -1.32 -22.12 -43.87
N ILE A 796 -1.32 -23.33 -43.30
CA ILE A 796 -0.45 -24.44 -43.76
C ILE A 796 -0.82 -24.84 -45.20
N ALA A 797 -2.11 -24.98 -45.50
CA ALA A 797 -2.58 -25.33 -46.85
C ALA A 797 -2.23 -24.26 -47.90
N ASN A 798 -2.18 -22.97 -47.52
CA ASN A 798 -1.78 -21.86 -48.39
C ASN A 798 -0.25 -21.66 -48.48
N ALA A 799 0.56 -22.47 -47.79
CA ALA A 799 2.03 -22.44 -47.86
C ALA A 799 2.58 -23.79 -48.38
N PRO A 800 2.52 -24.09 -49.70
CA PRO A 800 2.81 -25.42 -50.26
C PRO A 800 4.19 -25.99 -49.95
N ILE A 801 5.16 -25.14 -49.60
CA ILE A 801 6.51 -25.54 -49.19
C ILE A 801 6.52 -26.33 -47.86
N LEU A 802 5.51 -26.16 -47.00
CA LEU A 802 5.38 -26.84 -45.70
C LEU A 802 4.92 -28.31 -45.83
N LYS A 803 4.28 -28.69 -46.94
CA LYS A 803 3.70 -30.03 -47.17
C LYS A 803 2.74 -30.44 -46.05
N GLU A 804 2.77 -31.71 -45.64
CA GLU A 804 1.96 -32.32 -44.58
C GLU A 804 2.44 -31.92 -43.16
N MET A 805 2.78 -30.64 -42.94
CA MET A 805 3.16 -30.14 -41.62
C MET A 805 1.95 -30.15 -40.68
N SER A 806 2.10 -30.71 -39.49
CA SER A 806 1.06 -30.66 -38.45
C SER A 806 0.97 -29.26 -37.81
N ILE A 807 -0.20 -28.90 -37.29
CA ILE A 807 -0.42 -27.62 -36.59
C ILE A 807 0.56 -27.45 -35.42
N ALA A 808 0.83 -28.52 -34.64
CA ALA A 808 1.82 -28.50 -33.57
C ALA A 808 3.26 -28.25 -34.09
N GLY A 809 3.64 -28.86 -35.22
CA GLY A 809 4.92 -28.60 -35.88
C GLY A 809 5.04 -27.17 -36.40
N PHE A 810 3.96 -26.61 -36.94
CA PHE A 810 3.88 -25.23 -37.39
C PHE A 810 3.99 -24.23 -36.23
N ARG A 811 3.25 -24.43 -35.12
CA ARG A 811 3.38 -23.63 -33.89
C ARG A 811 4.82 -23.62 -33.38
N GLY A 812 5.40 -24.81 -33.14
CA GLY A 812 6.74 -24.95 -32.56
C GLY A 812 7.90 -24.49 -33.45
N SER A 813 7.73 -24.47 -34.78
CA SER A 813 8.77 -24.01 -35.71
C SER A 813 8.61 -22.55 -36.09
N PHE A 814 7.38 -22.09 -36.32
CA PHE A 814 7.14 -20.80 -37.00
C PHE A 814 6.44 -19.76 -36.13
N LEU A 815 5.65 -20.13 -35.12
CA LEU A 815 4.90 -19.16 -34.30
C LEU A 815 5.57 -18.86 -32.95
N LEU A 816 6.03 -19.91 -32.24
CA LEU A 816 6.80 -19.83 -31.00
C LEU A 816 8.24 -19.41 -31.29
N ARG A 817 8.43 -18.12 -31.56
CA ARG A 817 9.70 -17.51 -31.94
C ARG A 817 10.03 -16.33 -31.04
N LYS A 818 11.26 -16.32 -30.55
CA LYS A 818 11.82 -15.17 -29.83
C LYS A 818 11.91 -13.95 -30.75
N GLY A 819 11.59 -12.78 -30.23
CA GLY A 819 11.79 -11.51 -30.90
C GLY A 819 11.77 -10.32 -29.94
N VAL A 820 12.08 -9.16 -30.48
CA VAL A 820 12.06 -7.86 -29.79
C VAL A 820 11.11 -6.94 -30.55
N LEU A 821 9.99 -6.60 -29.93
CA LEU A 821 9.08 -5.55 -30.35
C LEU A 821 9.62 -4.20 -29.85
N SER A 822 9.59 -3.18 -30.69
CA SER A 822 10.07 -1.83 -30.34
C SER A 822 9.33 -0.75 -31.13
N THR A 823 9.36 0.50 -30.66
CA THR A 823 8.97 1.65 -31.49
C THR A 823 10.19 2.28 -32.16
N ARG A 824 9.99 2.86 -33.33
CA ARG A 824 10.98 3.64 -34.07
C ARG A 824 10.27 4.63 -34.98
N ASP A 825 10.59 5.92 -34.88
CA ASP A 825 10.09 6.97 -35.79
C ASP A 825 8.54 6.97 -35.92
N GLY A 826 7.82 6.66 -34.82
CA GLY A 826 6.35 6.54 -34.78
C GLY A 826 5.75 5.25 -35.37
N THR A 827 6.60 4.27 -35.70
CA THR A 827 6.26 2.98 -36.32
C THR A 827 6.67 1.82 -35.40
N TRP A 828 5.94 0.69 -35.43
CA TRP A 828 6.37 -0.51 -34.71
C TRP A 828 7.44 -1.27 -35.51
N LEU A 829 8.40 -1.85 -34.82
CA LEU A 829 9.45 -2.72 -35.35
C LEU A 829 9.51 -4.01 -34.54
N LEU A 830 9.32 -5.16 -35.19
CA LEU A 830 9.54 -6.49 -34.61
C LEU A 830 10.78 -7.13 -35.25
N ARG A 831 11.84 -7.32 -34.45
CA ARG A 831 13.03 -8.09 -34.84
C ARG A 831 12.88 -9.52 -34.35
N VAL A 832 12.81 -10.49 -35.24
CA VAL A 832 12.65 -11.93 -34.93
C VAL A 832 14.00 -12.62 -34.91
N ALA A 833 14.24 -13.52 -33.95
CA ALA A 833 15.51 -14.24 -33.86
C ALA A 833 15.58 -15.35 -34.93
N ARG A 834 16.59 -15.29 -35.82
CA ARG A 834 16.78 -16.24 -36.93
C ARG A 834 16.93 -17.70 -36.50
N ALA A 835 16.41 -18.59 -37.33
CA ALA A 835 16.58 -20.04 -37.24
C ALA A 835 16.94 -20.64 -38.62
N PRO A 836 17.62 -21.81 -38.68
CA PRO A 836 18.11 -22.37 -39.95
C PRO A 836 17.04 -22.69 -41.00
N TYR A 837 15.79 -22.83 -40.59
CA TYR A 837 14.65 -23.15 -41.44
C TYR A 837 13.88 -21.90 -41.93
N ASP A 838 14.30 -20.68 -41.58
CA ASP A 838 13.66 -19.43 -42.05
C ASP A 838 13.80 -19.22 -43.57
N VAL A 839 14.73 -19.90 -44.23
CA VAL A 839 14.86 -20.02 -45.70
C VAL A 839 13.61 -20.65 -46.36
N VAL A 840 12.65 -21.12 -45.56
CA VAL A 840 11.33 -21.57 -46.00
C VAL A 840 10.32 -20.41 -46.10
N LEU A 841 10.48 -19.35 -45.29
CA LEU A 841 9.60 -18.17 -45.25
C LEU A 841 9.67 -17.35 -46.54
N ASP A 842 10.87 -17.24 -47.14
CA ASP A 842 11.09 -16.62 -48.47
C ASP A 842 10.27 -17.26 -49.61
N ARG A 843 9.64 -18.42 -49.35
CA ARG A 843 8.80 -19.17 -50.32
C ARG A 843 7.32 -19.23 -49.93
N PHE A 844 6.89 -18.41 -48.97
CA PHE A 844 5.46 -18.18 -48.71
C PHE A 844 4.89 -17.22 -49.77
N PRO A 845 3.62 -17.37 -50.19
CA PRO A 845 3.03 -16.51 -51.21
C PRO A 845 2.57 -15.13 -50.72
N TRP A 846 2.91 -14.73 -49.50
CA TRP A 846 2.64 -13.38 -48.94
C TRP A 846 3.89 -12.77 -48.31
N GLY A 847 3.99 -11.43 -48.37
CA GLY A 847 5.07 -10.69 -47.75
C GLY A 847 4.93 -10.62 -46.22
N MET A 848 6.06 -10.56 -45.51
CA MET A 848 6.11 -10.51 -44.05
C MET A 848 6.72 -9.23 -43.48
N GLY A 849 7.51 -8.49 -44.25
CA GLY A 849 8.30 -7.36 -43.75
C GLY A 849 7.52 -6.09 -43.36
N TRP A 850 6.25 -5.95 -43.77
CA TRP A 850 5.38 -4.84 -43.38
C TRP A 850 3.95 -5.34 -43.19
N VAL A 851 3.38 -5.07 -42.01
CA VAL A 851 2.02 -5.47 -41.62
C VAL A 851 1.20 -4.24 -41.22
N LYS A 852 -0.01 -4.15 -41.78
CA LYS A 852 -0.97 -3.07 -41.49
C LYS A 852 -2.40 -3.58 -41.61
N LEU A 853 -2.98 -3.96 -40.47
CA LEU A 853 -4.38 -4.37 -40.36
C LEU A 853 -5.29 -3.12 -40.24
N PRO A 854 -6.58 -3.21 -40.63
CA PRO A 854 -7.45 -2.03 -40.80
C PRO A 854 -7.65 -1.18 -39.53
N TRP A 855 -7.55 -1.79 -38.36
CA TRP A 855 -7.78 -1.21 -37.03
C TRP A 855 -6.49 -0.81 -36.30
N MET A 856 -5.31 -1.09 -36.83
CA MET A 856 -4.04 -0.66 -36.21
C MET A 856 -3.86 0.84 -36.38
N GLU A 857 -3.24 1.53 -35.41
CA GLU A 857 -2.91 2.97 -35.51
C GLU A 857 -1.66 3.19 -36.40
N ALA A 858 -0.51 2.69 -35.96
CA ALA A 858 0.74 2.63 -36.75
C ALA A 858 0.81 1.35 -37.62
N PRO A 859 1.74 1.26 -38.60
CA PRO A 859 2.15 -0.02 -39.20
C PRO A 859 3.20 -0.74 -38.34
N LEU A 860 3.45 -2.01 -38.67
CA LEU A 860 4.48 -2.85 -38.08
C LEU A 860 5.48 -3.28 -39.16
N CYS A 861 6.73 -2.83 -39.05
CA CYS A 861 7.88 -3.39 -39.77
C CYS A 861 8.33 -4.69 -39.11
N VAL A 862 8.75 -5.68 -39.89
CA VAL A 862 9.25 -6.98 -39.40
C VAL A 862 10.60 -7.28 -40.03
N GLU A 863 11.60 -7.47 -39.19
CA GLU A 863 12.95 -7.87 -39.57
C GLU A 863 13.20 -9.31 -39.06
N TRP A 864 13.62 -10.19 -39.98
CA TRP A 864 14.10 -11.54 -39.68
C TRP A 864 15.61 -11.55 -39.87
#